data_AF-A0A533I9L2-F1
#
_entry.id   AF-A0A533I9L2-F1
#
_cell.length_a   1.000
_cell.length_b   1.000
_cell.length_c   1.000
_cell.angle_alpha   90.00
_cell.angle_beta   90.00
_cell.angle_gamma   90.00
#
_symmetry.space_group_name_H-M   'P 1'
#
loop_
_entity.id
_entity.type
_entity.pdbx_description
1 polymer ?
#
loop_
_entity_poly.entity_id
_entity_poly.type
_entity_poly.pdbx_seq_one_letter_code
_entity_poly.pdbx_strand_id
1 'polypeptide(L)'
;MGRRQAGGTRIGGQRLVPAPLPPADQVTIHISTCARRSDREKWGDTAFAEALARAIRNLGHKADLFFSGEMPSHSGAGDVVLRIAGPHLDDTVPGVPNLVWLISLPAYVSHRALARFQTVFTASAALTRQYALEGLPAKYLPQATDPDLFNPKRRPPDAELLPLVFVGNHGIRATRRLIKAVAALPGSQLSVWGDGWKGEIPDRFIRGTHLPHADLPALYARSRIVLNSHMNHMAQLGMMSNRSFDALAAGALVLSDRVQGFSAPDLPDLIQIDDLSKLESWLHTALDAPPASQVTRDARNAQIRRAFSFEARAAAIVNTATQLLSLGVHVPYPFTAHTARRETSGAKPVTLEMRDDAAPDNQHPVTEAIQTLDQALAAGPVILRMRLSDPASMPGIDSLPLAMLRAALAVRQILDVIARRTRLSGLELVHDAEGCGTGIIHPMMPDLRKAQALLKETGADVSQEAAGLALRAQRVIDQLLSPGDIGPILQPRRLTDADLVGVLRNQPLYRRDGPGNDLNPLKTHVALWPRRAPTTLSRPVGVFLHLYHAELAGLFAERLARIDAPIAVYVSTDTALKADQIAVHLPQAQIRVMPNRGRDIAPKFVGFRDAHSAHDIVLHLHGKRSTHARKLDGWMSHILDCLLPAPEEINRILSFFKDIDRIGIIAPQAYRPTLRSSHWAHDIEIAEELRFRLDLPAPLPDDDSLNFPAGSMFWARRTALQPLLDLPLSVSNFPPEAQQIDGTLAHATERMIGVVCLEGGFELMRVAPNGDKTFPKHKLMPASNAELRDWLERPDQTRRNEA
;
A
#
# COMPACT_ATOMS: atom_id res chain seq x y z
N MET A 1 15.40 55.77 -43.17
CA MET A 1 14.77 54.75 -44.03
C MET A 1 15.85 53.73 -44.36
N GLY A 2 15.83 52.43 -44.06
CA GLY A 2 14.79 51.49 -43.63
C GLY A 2 14.94 50.19 -44.42
N ARG A 3 15.13 49.04 -43.72
CA ARG A 3 14.83 47.63 -44.13
C ARG A 3 15.73 46.99 -45.22
N ARG A 4 16.09 45.69 -45.26
CA ARG A 4 15.76 44.38 -44.60
C ARG A 4 16.91 43.38 -44.94
N GLN A 5 17.41 42.50 -44.04
CA GLN A 5 17.03 41.08 -43.73
C GLN A 5 16.93 40.14 -44.97
N ALA A 6 17.36 38.87 -45.01
CA ALA A 6 17.71 37.78 -44.07
C ALA A 6 18.57 36.72 -44.84
N GLY A 7 19.16 35.64 -44.31
CA GLY A 7 19.08 34.92 -43.04
C GLY A 7 19.98 33.67 -43.11
N GLY A 8 20.41 33.16 -41.95
CA GLY A 8 21.24 31.96 -41.82
C GLY A 8 20.47 30.76 -41.25
N THR A 9 21.10 29.58 -41.25
CA THR A 9 20.80 28.51 -40.31
C THR A 9 22.03 27.60 -40.17
N ARG A 10 22.73 27.68 -39.03
CA ARG A 10 23.66 26.64 -38.55
C ARG A 10 22.97 25.92 -37.40
N ILE A 11 22.79 24.62 -37.55
CA ILE A 11 22.22 23.72 -36.56
C ILE A 11 23.29 23.44 -35.50
N GLY A 12 23.14 24.04 -34.31
CA GLY A 12 23.99 23.80 -33.15
C GLY A 12 23.43 22.65 -32.31
N GLY A 13 24.13 21.51 -32.31
CA GLY A 13 23.87 20.44 -31.34
C GLY A 13 24.29 20.88 -29.95
N GLN A 14 23.33 20.98 -29.03
CA GLN A 14 23.61 21.15 -27.61
C GLN A 14 24.25 19.85 -27.08
N ARG A 15 25.57 19.87 -26.86
CA ARG A 15 26.19 19.05 -25.82
C ARG A 15 25.61 19.54 -24.49
N LEU A 16 24.98 18.66 -23.71
CA LEU A 16 24.79 18.85 -22.28
C LEU A 16 26.18 18.91 -21.63
N VAL A 17 26.73 20.12 -21.57
CA VAL A 17 27.88 20.44 -20.72
C VAL A 17 27.33 20.47 -19.29
N PRO A 18 27.96 19.79 -18.30
CA PRO A 18 27.58 19.95 -16.90
C PRO A 18 27.59 21.44 -16.59
N ALA A 19 26.50 21.96 -16.01
CA ALA A 19 26.50 23.33 -15.51
C ALA A 19 27.74 23.52 -14.62
N PRO A 20 28.49 24.62 -14.76
CA PRO A 20 29.61 24.87 -13.86
C PRO A 20 29.09 24.85 -12.42
N LEU A 21 29.76 24.09 -11.56
CA LEU A 21 29.45 24.03 -10.13
C LEU A 21 29.38 25.47 -9.60
N PRO A 22 28.27 25.88 -8.95
CA PRO A 22 28.25 27.15 -8.25
C PRO A 22 29.35 27.17 -7.19
N PRO A 23 29.98 28.33 -6.91
CA PRO A 23 30.95 28.44 -5.84
C PRO A 23 30.33 27.99 -4.50
N ALA A 24 31.17 27.42 -3.64
CA ALA A 24 30.84 26.54 -2.51
C ALA A 24 30.10 27.17 -1.30
N ASP A 25 29.34 28.24 -1.45
CA ASP A 25 28.84 29.00 -0.28
C ASP A 25 27.37 28.74 0.08
N GLN A 26 26.54 28.23 -0.85
CA GLN A 26 25.10 28.04 -0.59
C GLN A 26 24.53 26.73 -1.16
N VAL A 27 24.07 25.84 -0.27
CA VAL A 27 23.34 24.60 -0.59
C VAL A 27 21.83 24.83 -0.58
N THR A 28 21.09 24.11 -1.44
CA THR A 28 19.63 23.98 -1.39
C THR A 28 19.26 22.60 -0.84
N ILE A 29 18.50 22.55 0.25
CA ILE A 29 18.04 21.30 0.87
C ILE A 29 16.52 21.18 0.70
N HIS A 30 16.09 20.21 -0.10
CA HIS A 30 14.68 19.85 -0.24
C HIS A 30 14.30 18.85 0.85
N ILE A 31 13.38 19.22 1.74
CA ILE A 31 13.01 18.43 2.92
C ILE A 31 11.66 17.75 2.71
N SER A 32 11.61 16.43 2.88
CA SER A 32 10.37 15.66 2.81
C SER A 32 9.91 15.16 4.18
N THR A 33 8.59 15.04 4.33
CA THR A 33 7.92 14.38 5.47
C THR A 33 7.05 13.22 4.99
N CYS A 34 6.60 12.36 5.91
CA CYS A 34 5.66 11.27 5.62
C CYS A 34 4.21 11.75 5.38
N ALA A 35 3.91 13.03 5.62
CA ALA A 35 2.59 13.60 5.41
C ALA A 35 2.31 13.78 3.92
N ARG A 36 1.05 13.59 3.50
CA ARG A 36 0.59 14.10 2.20
C ARG A 36 0.35 15.60 2.32
N ARG A 37 0.47 16.34 1.21
CA ARG A 37 0.18 17.78 1.19
C ARG A 37 -1.22 18.10 1.71
N SER A 38 -2.21 17.24 1.40
CA SER A 38 -3.60 17.35 1.87
C SER A 38 -3.79 17.18 3.38
N ASP A 39 -2.87 16.49 4.06
CA ASP A 39 -2.94 16.16 5.49
C ASP A 39 -1.89 16.88 6.32
N ARG A 40 -1.16 17.84 5.74
CA ARG A 40 0.01 18.48 6.35
C ARG A 40 -0.26 19.06 7.75
N GLU A 41 -1.45 19.59 8.00
CA GLU A 41 -1.83 20.22 9.27
C GLU A 41 -2.13 19.20 10.38
N LYS A 42 -2.43 17.94 10.01
CA LYS A 42 -2.71 16.86 10.97
C LYS A 42 -1.45 16.16 11.47
N TRP A 43 -0.31 16.40 10.83
CA TRP A 43 0.95 15.71 11.10
C TRP A 43 1.95 16.63 11.79
N GLY A 44 2.40 16.25 12.99
CA GLY A 44 3.45 16.98 13.72
C GLY A 44 4.78 17.06 12.95
N ASP A 45 5.06 16.08 12.09
CA ASP A 45 6.25 16.03 11.23
C ASP A 45 6.36 17.25 10.32
N THR A 46 5.23 17.86 9.90
CA THR A 46 5.23 19.07 9.09
C THR A 46 5.87 20.23 9.84
N ALA A 47 5.43 20.50 11.07
CA ALA A 47 5.97 21.58 11.88
C ALA A 47 7.45 21.32 12.26
N PHE A 48 7.81 20.06 12.48
CA PHE A 48 9.18 19.62 12.71
C PHE A 48 10.08 19.93 11.49
N ALA A 49 9.62 19.61 10.27
CA ALA A 49 10.35 19.90 9.04
C ALA A 49 10.44 21.40 8.74
N GLU A 50 9.39 22.18 9.03
CA GLU A 50 9.40 23.64 8.89
C GLU A 50 10.40 24.30 9.82
N ALA A 51 10.51 23.81 11.06
CA ALA A 51 11.51 24.30 12.02
C ALA A 51 12.94 24.02 11.55
N LEU A 52 13.21 22.81 11.04
CA LEU A 52 14.50 22.49 10.42
C LEU A 52 14.78 23.38 9.19
N ALA A 53 13.79 23.60 8.33
CA ALA A 53 13.94 24.46 7.16
C ALA A 53 14.26 25.91 7.53
N ARG A 54 13.66 26.44 8.60
CA ARG A 54 14.01 27.76 9.16
C ARG A 54 15.45 27.77 9.67
N ALA A 55 15.86 26.76 10.42
CA ALA A 55 17.23 26.66 10.94
C ALA A 55 18.27 26.61 9.81
N ILE A 56 18.03 25.86 8.73
CA ILE A 56 18.89 25.83 7.55
C ILE A 56 18.97 27.22 6.88
N ARG A 57 17.83 27.93 6.77
CA ARG A 57 17.79 29.31 6.24
C ARG A 57 18.55 30.29 7.11
N ASN A 58 18.49 30.16 8.43
CA ASN A 58 19.24 30.99 9.37
C ASN A 58 20.76 30.82 9.25
N LEU A 59 21.22 29.65 8.77
CA LEU A 59 22.63 29.40 8.46
C LEU A 59 23.07 29.98 7.09
N GLY A 60 22.17 30.64 6.35
CA GLY A 60 22.45 31.25 5.04
C GLY A 60 22.19 30.33 3.85
N HIS A 61 21.55 29.17 4.04
CA HIS A 61 21.25 28.20 2.99
C HIS A 61 19.79 28.25 2.53
N LYS A 62 19.45 27.52 1.46
CA LYS A 62 18.08 27.41 0.97
C LYS A 62 17.44 26.12 1.48
N ALA A 63 16.16 26.19 1.85
CA ALA A 63 15.40 25.00 2.23
C ALA A 63 13.91 25.17 1.92
N ASP A 64 13.35 24.18 1.25
CA ASP A 64 11.95 24.06 0.87
C ASP A 64 11.39 22.68 1.26
N LEU A 65 10.06 22.59 1.34
CA LEU A 65 9.37 21.36 1.72
C LEU A 65 8.63 20.76 0.53
N PHE A 66 8.71 19.44 0.44
CA PHE A 66 7.84 18.62 -0.42
C PHE A 66 7.25 17.46 0.39
N PHE A 67 6.16 16.88 -0.10
CA PHE A 67 5.36 15.94 0.69
C PHE A 67 5.40 14.51 0.12
N SER A 68 4.91 13.55 0.89
CA SER A 68 4.90 12.15 0.48
C SER A 68 4.15 11.95 -0.84
N GLY A 69 4.77 11.23 -1.77
CA GLY A 69 4.30 11.05 -3.15
C GLY A 69 4.72 12.15 -4.13
N GLU A 70 5.38 13.22 -3.68
CA GLU A 70 5.88 14.30 -4.53
C GLU A 70 7.38 14.16 -4.81
N MET A 71 7.83 14.80 -5.88
CA MET A 71 9.24 14.98 -6.23
C MET A 71 9.57 16.47 -6.27
N PRO A 72 10.67 16.92 -5.65
CA PRO A 72 11.08 18.31 -5.73
C PRO A 72 11.62 18.62 -7.13
N SER A 73 11.42 19.85 -7.59
CA SER A 73 12.14 20.37 -8.76
C SER A 73 13.52 20.82 -8.31
N HIS A 74 14.56 20.39 -9.03
CA HIS A 74 15.95 20.72 -8.69
C HIS A 74 16.75 21.09 -9.95
N SER A 75 17.80 21.88 -9.76
CA SER A 75 18.74 22.27 -10.83
C SER A 75 19.81 21.20 -11.09
N GLY A 76 20.03 20.31 -10.11
CA GLY A 76 21.09 19.31 -10.11
C GLY A 76 22.44 19.86 -9.65
N ALA A 77 22.54 21.16 -9.38
CA ALA A 77 23.75 21.81 -8.91
C ALA A 77 23.51 22.45 -7.55
N GLY A 78 24.18 21.95 -6.50
CA GLY A 78 24.01 22.45 -5.14
C GLY A 78 22.72 22.01 -4.45
N ASP A 79 21.92 21.13 -5.07
CA ASP A 79 20.67 20.59 -4.52
C ASP A 79 20.91 19.27 -3.78
N VAL A 80 20.29 19.11 -2.62
CA VAL A 80 20.34 17.89 -1.79
C VAL A 80 18.94 17.57 -1.28
N VAL A 81 18.59 16.30 -1.21
CA VAL A 81 17.31 15.85 -0.65
C VAL A 81 17.51 15.30 0.74
N LEU A 82 16.68 15.74 1.69
CA LEU A 82 16.59 15.19 3.04
C LEU A 82 15.19 14.61 3.26
N ARG A 83 15.08 13.30 3.47
CA ARG A 83 13.84 12.67 3.91
C ARG A 83 13.80 12.54 5.43
N ILE A 84 12.88 13.22 6.08
CA ILE A 84 12.57 12.97 7.49
C ILE A 84 11.60 11.80 7.53
N ALA A 85 12.10 10.65 7.97
CA ALA A 85 11.39 9.39 7.89
C ALA A 85 10.80 9.03 9.25
N GLY A 86 9.46 8.94 9.25
CA GLY A 86 8.63 8.44 10.32
C GLY A 86 8.28 6.96 10.09
N PRO A 87 7.00 6.59 9.87
CA PRO A 87 6.56 5.21 9.65
C PRO A 87 6.65 4.73 8.18
N HIS A 88 6.96 5.61 7.23
CA HIS A 88 7.08 5.32 5.80
C HIS A 88 8.33 5.98 5.23
N LEU A 89 8.95 5.37 4.22
CA LEU A 89 10.10 5.93 3.51
C LEU A 89 9.80 5.97 2.02
N ASP A 90 9.72 7.18 1.46
CA ASP A 90 9.57 7.38 0.03
C ASP A 90 10.90 7.18 -0.72
N ASP A 91 10.80 6.90 -2.02
CA ASP A 91 11.94 6.70 -2.91
C ASP A 91 12.94 7.85 -2.94
N THR A 92 14.20 7.55 -3.23
CA THR A 92 15.21 8.56 -3.52
C THR A 92 14.89 9.41 -4.76
N VAL A 93 15.34 10.67 -4.76
CA VAL A 93 15.29 11.58 -5.91
C VAL A 93 16.58 11.42 -6.74
N PRO A 94 16.50 11.06 -8.03
CA PRO A 94 17.70 10.85 -8.84
C PRO A 94 18.41 12.15 -9.21
N GLY A 95 19.70 12.06 -9.55
CA GLY A 95 20.52 13.18 -10.00
C GLY A 95 21.08 14.07 -8.88
N VAL A 96 20.71 13.83 -7.62
CA VAL A 96 21.17 14.61 -6.46
C VAL A 96 21.54 13.70 -5.28
N PRO A 97 22.36 14.16 -4.32
CA PRO A 97 22.60 13.44 -3.07
C PRO A 97 21.29 13.29 -2.27
N ASN A 98 21.06 12.11 -1.69
CA ASN A 98 19.90 11.84 -0.84
C ASN A 98 20.35 11.47 0.57
N LEU A 99 19.79 12.16 1.55
CA LEU A 99 19.95 11.95 2.98
C LEU A 99 18.61 11.46 3.55
N VAL A 100 18.68 10.62 4.57
CA VAL A 100 17.49 10.26 5.36
C VAL A 100 17.77 10.52 6.84
N TRP A 101 16.78 11.05 7.54
CA TRP A 101 16.78 11.19 9.00
C TRP A 101 15.68 10.34 9.60
N LEU A 102 16.08 9.18 10.15
CA LEU A 102 15.23 8.24 10.85
C LEU A 102 14.93 8.78 12.26
N ILE A 103 13.86 9.56 12.36
CA ILE A 103 13.35 10.09 13.64
C ILE A 103 12.46 9.06 14.34
N SER A 104 11.87 8.13 13.58
CA SER A 104 11.39 6.83 14.04
C SER A 104 11.81 5.77 13.03
N LEU A 105 11.51 4.49 13.30
CA LEU A 105 11.71 3.48 12.28
C LEU A 105 10.57 3.45 11.27
N PRO A 106 10.87 3.59 9.97
CA PRO A 106 9.89 3.33 8.94
C PRO A 106 9.58 1.84 8.92
N ALA A 107 8.30 1.51 8.88
CA ALA A 107 7.87 0.13 8.95
C ALA A 107 8.36 -0.62 7.71
N TYR A 108 9.04 -1.74 7.93
CA TYR A 108 9.44 -2.70 6.89
C TYR A 108 10.40 -2.19 5.81
N VAL A 109 11.12 -1.09 6.04
CA VAL A 109 12.18 -0.66 5.12
C VAL A 109 13.36 -1.63 5.21
N SER A 110 13.77 -2.14 4.05
CA SER A 110 14.87 -3.08 3.96
C SER A 110 16.23 -2.40 4.03
N HIS A 111 17.28 -3.15 4.40
CA HIS A 111 18.65 -2.63 4.42
C HIS A 111 19.07 -2.12 3.03
N ARG A 112 18.70 -2.83 1.96
CA ARG A 112 18.99 -2.42 0.58
C ARG A 112 18.29 -1.10 0.20
N ALA A 113 17.07 -0.88 0.68
CA ALA A 113 16.37 0.38 0.47
C ALA A 113 17.08 1.54 1.19
N LEU A 114 17.58 1.34 2.41
CA LEU A 114 18.38 2.35 3.12
C LEU A 114 19.74 2.60 2.45
N ALA A 115 20.35 1.58 1.86
CA ALA A 115 21.63 1.70 1.16
C ALA A 115 21.58 2.61 -0.08
N ARG A 116 20.38 2.99 -0.56
CA ARG A 116 20.19 3.97 -1.63
C ARG A 116 20.50 5.40 -1.19
N PHE A 117 20.51 5.67 0.11
CA PHE A 117 20.82 6.98 0.69
C PHE A 117 22.31 7.14 0.96
N GLN A 118 22.86 8.31 0.64
CA GLN A 118 24.28 8.62 0.83
C GLN A 118 24.63 8.90 2.30
N THR A 119 23.64 9.21 3.13
CA THR A 119 23.80 9.27 4.59
C THR A 119 22.49 8.90 5.28
N VAL A 120 22.59 8.04 6.28
CA VAL A 120 21.48 7.61 7.14
C VAL A 120 21.66 8.21 8.52
N PHE A 121 21.03 9.35 8.78
CA PHE A 121 20.97 9.91 10.13
C PHE A 121 19.96 9.12 10.96
N THR A 122 20.32 8.76 12.19
CA THR A 122 19.39 8.07 13.09
C THR A 122 19.29 8.76 14.45
N ALA A 123 18.07 8.78 15.01
CA ALA A 123 17.83 9.27 16.36
C ALA A 123 18.26 8.28 17.46
N SER A 124 18.95 7.18 17.11
CA SER A 124 19.41 6.16 18.05
C SER A 124 20.91 5.90 17.90
N ALA A 125 21.66 6.09 18.99
CA ALA A 125 23.09 5.77 18.98
C ALA A 125 23.34 4.27 18.77
N ALA A 126 22.46 3.40 19.27
CA ALA A 126 22.57 1.95 19.11
C ALA A 126 22.34 1.54 17.65
N LEU A 127 21.26 2.03 17.04
CA LEU A 127 20.94 1.74 15.64
C LEU A 127 21.99 2.30 14.69
N THR A 128 22.54 3.49 14.99
CA THR A 128 23.66 4.05 14.22
C THR A 128 24.84 3.10 14.18
N ARG A 129 25.25 2.56 15.34
CA ARG A 129 26.36 1.61 15.42
C ARG A 129 26.06 0.33 14.64
N GLN A 130 24.84 -0.19 14.77
CA GLN A 130 24.40 -1.38 14.05
C GLN A 130 24.48 -1.17 12.54
N TYR A 131 23.85 -0.11 12.02
CA TYR A 131 23.87 0.19 10.58
C TYR A 131 25.28 0.49 10.06
N ALA A 132 26.15 1.10 10.85
CA ALA A 132 27.55 1.28 10.47
C ALA A 132 28.31 -0.06 10.36
N LEU A 133 28.05 -1.02 11.27
CA LEU A 133 28.62 -2.37 11.19
C LEU A 133 28.09 -3.16 9.97
N GLU A 134 26.86 -2.88 9.56
CA GLU A 134 26.23 -3.46 8.36
C GLU A 134 26.65 -2.74 7.06
N GLY A 135 27.51 -1.71 7.14
CA GLY A 135 28.09 -1.01 6.00
C GLY A 135 27.29 0.18 5.46
N LEU A 136 26.22 0.61 6.16
CA LEU A 136 25.51 1.83 5.80
C LEU A 136 26.28 3.08 6.27
N PRO A 137 26.18 4.21 5.54
CA PRO A 137 26.76 5.49 5.92
C PRO A 137 25.95 6.15 7.06
N ALA A 138 25.89 5.48 8.21
CA ALA A 138 25.04 5.84 9.33
C ALA A 138 25.72 6.88 10.26
N LYS A 139 24.96 7.91 10.65
CA LYS A 139 25.41 8.95 11.59
C LYS A 139 24.36 9.16 12.69
N TYR A 140 24.80 9.33 13.93
CA TYR A 140 23.88 9.63 15.03
C TYR A 140 23.46 11.09 14.96
N LEU A 141 22.15 11.33 14.93
CA LEU A 141 21.55 12.67 14.93
C LEU A 141 20.25 12.60 15.74
N PRO A 142 20.28 12.96 17.04
CA PRO A 142 19.08 12.94 17.88
C PRO A 142 18.09 14.00 17.42
N GLN A 143 16.79 13.76 17.68
CA GLN A 143 15.72 14.73 17.42
C GLN A 143 16.01 16.08 18.10
N ALA A 144 15.31 17.12 17.67
CA ALA A 144 15.60 18.49 18.04
C ALA A 144 14.35 19.35 18.10
N THR A 145 14.44 20.43 18.86
CA THR A 145 13.37 21.40 19.07
C THR A 145 13.78 22.78 18.57
N ASP A 146 12.80 23.64 18.34
CA ASP A 146 12.99 25.07 18.07
C ASP A 146 12.89 25.81 19.41
N PRO A 147 14.02 26.20 20.04
CA PRO A 147 14.02 26.80 21.37
C PRO A 147 13.51 28.25 21.39
N ASP A 148 13.25 28.87 20.22
CA ASP A 148 12.58 30.17 20.10
C ASP A 148 11.06 30.01 19.99
N LEU A 149 10.60 28.90 19.40
CA LEU A 149 9.20 28.51 19.45
C LEU A 149 8.83 28.00 20.84
N PHE A 150 9.54 26.99 21.35
CA PHE A 150 9.36 26.40 22.67
C PHE A 150 10.27 27.08 23.68
N ASN A 151 9.71 28.04 24.42
CA ASN A 151 10.44 28.75 25.45
C ASN A 151 9.53 29.12 26.64
N PRO A 152 10.09 29.35 27.83
CA PRO A 152 9.31 29.65 29.03
C PRO A 152 8.43 30.92 28.91
N LYS A 153 8.82 31.89 28.07
CA LYS A 153 8.08 33.15 27.85
C LYS A 153 6.78 32.94 27.06
N ARG A 154 6.54 31.75 26.49
CA ARG A 154 5.26 31.39 25.86
C ARG A 154 4.14 31.15 26.87
N ARG A 155 4.45 31.09 28.17
CA ARG A 155 3.42 30.97 29.21
C ARG A 155 2.55 32.24 29.19
N PRO A 156 1.21 32.10 29.02
CA PRO A 156 0.34 33.27 29.10
C PRO A 156 0.46 33.96 30.47
N PRO A 157 0.39 35.30 30.52
CA PRO A 157 0.32 36.02 31.79
C PRO A 157 -0.81 35.44 32.65
N ASP A 158 -0.53 35.25 33.94
CA ASP A 158 -1.49 34.75 34.95
C ASP A 158 -2.03 33.32 34.76
N ALA A 159 -1.57 32.58 33.75
CA ALA A 159 -1.96 31.18 33.59
C ALA A 159 -1.40 30.31 34.72
N GLU A 160 -2.28 29.58 35.41
CA GLU A 160 -1.89 28.57 36.40
C GLU A 160 -1.00 27.49 35.79
N LEU A 161 -0.09 26.95 36.61
CA LEU A 161 0.74 25.84 36.20
C LEU A 161 -0.02 24.52 36.27
N LEU A 162 -0.05 23.79 35.16
CA LEU A 162 -0.61 22.46 35.08
C LEU A 162 0.36 21.44 35.70
N PRO A 163 -0.07 20.61 36.67
CA PRO A 163 0.78 19.63 37.33
C PRO A 163 1.37 18.60 36.36
N LEU A 164 0.50 17.92 35.60
CA LEU A 164 0.83 16.79 34.74
C LEU A 164 0.15 16.94 33.38
N VAL A 165 0.94 16.97 32.30
CA VAL A 165 0.42 17.10 30.93
C VAL A 165 0.93 15.97 30.05
N PHE A 166 0.05 15.39 29.23
CA PHE A 166 0.40 14.51 28.13
C PHE A 166 -0.30 14.94 26.84
N VAL A 167 0.46 15.01 25.75
CA VAL A 167 -0.08 15.26 24.41
C VAL A 167 0.36 14.13 23.48
N GLY A 168 -0.60 13.34 23.00
CA GLY A 168 -0.39 12.24 22.09
C GLY A 168 -1.56 11.26 22.03
N ASN A 169 -1.66 10.52 20.94
CA ASN A 169 -2.72 9.53 20.75
C ASN A 169 -2.43 8.23 21.50
N HIS A 170 -3.50 7.54 21.89
CA HIS A 170 -3.51 6.14 22.29
C HIS A 170 -3.87 5.27 21.08
N GLY A 171 -3.27 4.08 21.02
CA GLY A 171 -3.73 3.04 20.10
C GLY A 171 -2.99 1.72 20.34
N ILE A 172 -3.38 0.68 19.61
CA ILE A 172 -2.80 -0.67 19.73
C ILE A 172 -1.27 -0.65 19.60
N ARG A 173 -0.74 0.22 18.74
CA ARG A 173 0.72 0.38 18.49
C ARG A 173 1.46 1.18 19.56
N ALA A 174 0.74 1.88 20.43
CA ALA A 174 1.28 2.70 21.49
C ALA A 174 0.36 2.62 22.71
N THR A 175 0.56 1.60 23.55
CA THR A 175 -0.32 1.32 24.71
C THR A 175 -0.17 2.32 25.86
N ARG A 176 0.85 3.19 25.79
CA ARG A 176 1.14 4.30 26.72
C ARG A 176 1.06 3.91 28.21
N ARG A 177 1.79 2.87 28.61
CA ARG A 177 1.72 2.28 29.97
C ARG A 177 1.94 3.30 31.07
N LEU A 178 2.92 4.21 30.90
CA LEU A 178 3.18 5.30 31.85
C LEU A 178 1.95 6.17 32.11
N ILE A 179 1.25 6.57 31.04
CA ILE A 179 0.10 7.48 31.15
C ILE A 179 -1.06 6.81 31.89
N LYS A 180 -1.30 5.53 31.60
CA LYS A 180 -2.30 4.73 32.32
C LYS A 180 -1.95 4.57 33.80
N ALA A 181 -0.68 4.33 34.11
CA ALA A 181 -0.21 4.23 35.49
C ALA A 181 -0.41 5.55 36.25
N VAL A 182 -0.05 6.69 35.65
CA VAL A 182 -0.30 8.02 36.24
C VAL A 182 -1.79 8.31 36.43
N ALA A 183 -2.63 7.92 35.46
CA ALA A 183 -4.08 8.09 35.54
C ALA A 183 -4.74 7.23 36.64
N ALA A 184 -4.12 6.10 36.99
CA ALA A 184 -4.62 5.20 38.04
C ALA A 184 -4.27 5.67 39.46
N LEU A 185 -3.34 6.62 39.63
CA LEU A 185 -2.95 7.10 40.96
C LEU A 185 -4.07 7.91 41.63
N PRO A 186 -4.30 7.73 42.94
CA PRO A 186 -5.22 8.55 43.71
C PRO A 186 -4.85 10.04 43.63
N GLY A 187 -5.84 10.90 43.38
CA GLY A 187 -5.63 12.35 43.35
C GLY A 187 -4.84 12.89 42.14
N SER A 188 -4.51 12.05 41.15
CA SER A 188 -3.77 12.46 39.95
C SER A 188 -4.40 13.68 39.27
N GLN A 189 -3.59 14.68 38.94
CA GLN A 189 -4.00 15.93 38.28
C GLN A 189 -3.57 15.95 36.80
N LEU A 190 -3.78 14.82 36.12
CA LEU A 190 -3.40 14.61 34.72
C LEU A 190 -4.32 15.34 33.74
N SER A 191 -3.73 15.97 32.72
CA SER A 191 -4.42 16.53 31.56
C SER A 191 -3.90 15.90 30.27
N VAL A 192 -4.80 15.30 29.47
CA VAL A 192 -4.49 14.56 28.24
C VAL A 192 -5.17 15.18 27.02
N TRP A 193 -4.38 15.42 25.98
CA TRP A 193 -4.87 15.72 24.63
C TRP A 193 -4.45 14.64 23.64
N GLY A 194 -5.40 14.12 22.87
CA GLY A 194 -5.16 13.12 21.82
C GLY A 194 -6.35 12.20 21.62
N ASP A 195 -6.34 11.47 20.50
CA ASP A 195 -7.39 10.52 20.16
C ASP A 195 -7.16 9.14 20.82
N GLY A 196 -8.21 8.34 20.93
CA GLY A 196 -8.15 6.95 21.40
C GLY A 196 -8.16 6.76 22.93
N TRP A 197 -8.29 7.82 23.73
CA TRP A 197 -8.22 7.72 25.20
C TRP A 197 -9.55 7.37 25.89
N LYS A 198 -10.68 7.55 25.22
CA LYS A 198 -12.00 7.27 25.80
C LYS A 198 -12.13 5.79 26.14
N GLY A 199 -12.46 5.49 27.40
CA GLY A 199 -12.53 4.12 27.92
C GLY A 199 -11.18 3.51 28.32
N GLU A 200 -10.07 4.19 28.07
CA GLU A 200 -8.72 3.74 28.43
C GLU A 200 -8.19 4.42 29.70
N ILE A 201 -8.67 5.64 29.98
CA ILE A 201 -8.45 6.41 31.21
C ILE A 201 -9.76 7.10 31.63
N PRO A 202 -9.93 7.54 32.89
CA PRO A 202 -11.09 8.31 33.31
C PRO A 202 -11.30 9.59 32.46
N ASP A 203 -12.53 9.80 31.97
CA ASP A 203 -12.89 10.92 31.08
C ASP A 203 -12.51 12.30 31.65
N ARG A 204 -12.47 12.45 32.98
CA ARG A 204 -12.04 13.67 33.67
C ARG A 204 -10.60 14.13 33.35
N PHE A 205 -9.75 13.27 32.81
CA PHE A 205 -8.39 13.62 32.39
C PHE A 205 -8.30 14.05 30.94
N ILE A 206 -9.31 13.72 30.12
CA ILE A 206 -9.32 14.03 28.69
C ILE A 206 -9.75 15.49 28.51
N ARG A 207 -8.93 16.28 27.81
CA ARG A 207 -9.16 17.70 27.53
C ARG A 207 -9.52 17.97 26.07
N GLY A 208 -9.24 17.03 25.18
CA GLY A 208 -9.61 17.10 23.76
C GLY A 208 -9.01 15.94 22.98
N THR A 209 -9.59 15.63 21.82
CA THR A 209 -9.08 14.58 20.91
C THR A 209 -7.94 15.06 20.02
N HIS A 210 -7.72 16.37 19.94
CA HIS A 210 -6.65 17.01 19.19
C HIS A 210 -6.24 18.31 19.90
N LEU A 211 -4.97 18.69 19.77
CA LEU A 211 -4.44 19.98 20.18
C LEU A 211 -3.73 20.60 18.97
N PRO A 212 -4.13 21.78 18.49
CA PRO A 212 -3.44 22.46 17.40
C PRO A 212 -1.96 22.68 17.74
N HIS A 213 -1.08 22.46 16.76
CA HIS A 213 0.37 22.56 16.98
C HIS A 213 0.79 23.95 17.49
N ALA A 214 0.11 25.02 17.04
CA ALA A 214 0.37 26.39 17.46
C ALA A 214 0.17 26.63 18.97
N ASP A 215 -0.69 25.84 19.63
CA ASP A 215 -1.00 25.98 21.05
C ASP A 215 -0.04 25.18 21.95
N LEU A 216 0.72 24.25 21.36
CA LEU A 216 1.62 23.36 22.08
C LEU A 216 2.70 24.10 22.89
N PRO A 217 3.37 25.16 22.37
CA PRO A 217 4.39 25.87 23.12
C PRO A 217 3.85 26.53 24.39
N ALA A 218 2.67 27.16 24.32
CA ALA A 218 2.03 27.78 25.48
C ALA A 218 1.60 26.73 26.51
N LEU A 219 1.08 25.58 26.06
CA LEU A 219 0.73 24.47 26.95
C LEU A 219 1.95 23.93 27.71
N TYR A 220 3.06 23.66 27.01
CA TYR A 220 4.28 23.17 27.66
C TYR A 220 4.91 24.24 28.56
N ALA A 221 4.87 25.52 28.17
CA ALA A 221 5.35 26.62 29.02
C ALA A 221 4.49 26.82 30.28
N ARG A 222 3.23 26.38 30.31
CA ARG A 222 2.44 26.34 31.55
C ARG A 222 2.44 25.00 32.27
N SER A 223 3.27 24.03 31.86
CA SER A 223 3.32 22.71 32.49
C SER A 223 4.44 22.63 33.54
N ARG A 224 4.19 21.96 34.67
CA ARG A 224 5.23 21.60 35.65
C ARG A 224 6.00 20.37 35.17
N ILE A 225 5.27 19.30 34.87
CA ILE A 225 5.82 18.04 34.37
C ILE A 225 5.06 17.65 33.10
N VAL A 226 5.79 17.42 32.02
CA VAL A 226 5.26 16.81 30.80
C VAL A 226 5.63 15.34 30.81
N LEU A 227 4.61 14.50 30.67
CA LEU A 227 4.80 13.06 30.53
C LEU A 227 5.23 12.74 29.10
N ASN A 228 6.21 11.85 28.98
CA ASN A 228 6.67 11.35 27.71
C ASN A 228 6.51 9.82 27.66
N SER A 229 5.87 9.33 26.61
CA SER A 229 5.76 7.91 26.37
C SER A 229 5.95 7.63 24.90
N HIS A 230 6.52 6.49 24.57
CA HIS A 230 6.93 6.14 23.21
C HIS A 230 6.04 5.07 22.58
N MET A 231 6.21 4.87 21.26
CA MET A 231 5.88 3.57 20.67
C MET A 231 6.91 2.56 21.18
N ASN A 232 6.48 1.32 21.44
CA ASN A 232 7.35 0.32 22.08
C ASN A 232 8.70 0.13 21.34
N HIS A 233 8.67 0.07 20.01
CA HIS A 233 9.88 -0.08 19.21
C HIS A 233 10.82 1.12 19.36
N MET A 234 10.31 2.36 19.43
CA MET A 234 11.16 3.54 19.62
C MET A 234 11.90 3.47 20.96
N ALA A 235 11.21 3.10 22.04
CA ALA A 235 11.82 2.92 23.35
C ALA A 235 12.88 1.81 23.35
N GLN A 236 12.58 0.66 22.74
CA GLN A 236 13.51 -0.48 22.62
C GLN A 236 14.74 -0.16 21.78
N LEU A 237 14.60 0.72 20.79
CA LEU A 237 15.68 1.09 19.88
C LEU A 237 16.46 2.31 20.34
N GLY A 238 16.14 2.91 21.49
CA GLY A 238 16.89 4.05 21.99
C GLY A 238 16.57 5.39 21.31
N MET A 239 15.37 5.53 20.75
CA MET A 239 14.91 6.76 20.10
C MET A 239 14.05 7.59 21.05
N MET A 240 14.65 8.63 21.64
CA MET A 240 13.91 9.61 22.43
C MET A 240 13.04 10.50 21.53
N SER A 241 11.74 10.59 21.81
CA SER A 241 10.80 11.36 21.01
C SER A 241 10.93 12.86 21.24
N ASN A 242 10.54 13.65 20.22
CA ASN A 242 10.68 15.10 20.23
C ASN A 242 10.06 15.80 21.43
N ARG A 243 8.97 15.24 21.96
CA ARG A 243 8.22 15.78 23.10
C ARG A 243 9.12 16.12 24.29
N SER A 244 10.15 15.31 24.55
CA SER A 244 11.09 15.56 25.63
C SER A 244 11.84 16.87 25.41
N PHE A 245 12.32 17.11 24.20
CA PHE A 245 13.08 18.32 23.87
C PHE A 245 12.19 19.56 23.85
N ASP A 246 10.99 19.46 23.27
CA ASP A 246 10.00 20.55 23.25
C ASP A 246 9.59 20.99 24.67
N ALA A 247 9.29 20.02 25.54
CA ALA A 247 8.87 20.29 26.92
C ALA A 247 10.00 20.89 27.76
N LEU A 248 11.22 20.36 27.65
CA LEU A 248 12.39 20.90 28.35
C LEU A 248 12.72 22.32 27.86
N ALA A 249 12.64 22.57 26.56
CA ALA A 249 12.85 23.92 26.00
C ALA A 249 11.80 24.92 26.50
N ALA A 250 10.54 24.49 26.66
CA ALA A 250 9.49 25.31 27.27
C ALA A 250 9.64 25.49 28.80
N GLY A 251 10.63 24.83 29.41
CA GLY A 251 10.99 24.94 30.82
C GLY A 251 10.29 23.94 31.75
N ALA A 252 9.54 22.98 31.22
CA ALA A 252 8.93 21.91 32.02
C ALA A 252 9.96 20.84 32.41
N LEU A 253 9.67 20.10 33.49
CA LEU A 253 10.34 18.83 33.78
C LEU A 253 9.74 17.74 32.86
N VAL A 254 10.52 16.73 32.49
CA VAL A 254 10.00 15.60 31.70
C VAL A 254 10.12 14.30 32.47
N LEU A 255 9.00 13.56 32.56
CA LEU A 255 8.98 12.19 33.04
C LEU A 255 8.68 11.25 31.87
N SER A 256 9.66 10.45 31.48
CA SER A 256 9.60 9.52 30.36
C SER A 256 9.54 8.06 30.81
N ASP A 257 8.92 7.20 30.02
CA ASP A 257 9.23 5.76 30.08
C ASP A 257 10.71 5.51 29.73
N ARG A 258 11.25 4.38 30.19
CA ARG A 258 12.64 3.99 29.93
C ARG A 258 12.88 3.78 28.43
N VAL A 259 13.88 4.48 27.90
CA VAL A 259 14.37 4.37 26.52
C VAL A 259 15.73 3.68 26.53
N GLN A 260 15.78 2.48 25.94
CA GLN A 260 16.94 1.59 25.99
C GLN A 260 18.16 2.22 25.30
N GLY A 261 19.29 2.31 26.02
CA GLY A 261 20.53 2.86 25.45
C GLY A 261 20.53 4.37 25.22
N PHE A 262 19.46 5.09 25.56
CA PHE A 262 19.44 6.54 25.56
C PHE A 262 19.94 7.09 26.90
N SER A 263 21.02 7.87 26.85
CA SER A 263 21.59 8.58 27.99
C SER A 263 21.88 10.02 27.61
N ALA A 264 21.43 10.96 28.43
CA ALA A 264 21.72 12.38 28.31
C ALA A 264 22.08 12.93 29.70
N PRO A 265 23.33 12.70 30.18
CA PRO A 265 23.76 13.21 31.49
C PRO A 265 23.62 14.72 31.61
N ASP A 266 23.81 15.42 30.48
CA ASP A 266 23.58 16.85 30.35
C ASP A 266 22.10 17.23 30.21
N LEU A 267 21.15 16.40 30.65
CA LEU A 267 19.72 16.73 30.75
C LEU A 267 19.14 16.13 32.05
N PRO A 268 19.54 16.63 33.23
CA PRO A 268 19.10 16.08 34.52
C PRO A 268 17.59 16.20 34.75
N ASP A 269 16.93 17.12 34.03
CA ASP A 269 15.48 17.34 34.08
C ASP A 269 14.67 16.38 33.17
N LEU A 270 15.35 15.46 32.47
CA LEU A 270 14.75 14.35 31.75
C LEU A 270 14.83 13.07 32.60
N ILE A 271 13.77 12.78 33.32
CA ILE A 271 13.71 11.62 34.21
C ILE A 271 13.12 10.43 33.45
N GLN A 272 13.80 9.29 33.50
CA GLN A 272 13.31 8.04 32.92
C GLN A 272 12.93 7.08 34.05
N ILE A 273 11.69 6.60 34.03
CA ILE A 273 11.21 5.61 34.99
C ILE A 273 11.25 4.20 34.37
N ASP A 274 11.92 3.28 35.05
CA ASP A 274 12.03 1.88 34.70
C ASP A 274 11.07 1.00 35.52
N ASP A 275 10.83 1.37 36.78
CA ASP A 275 9.96 0.70 37.73
C ASP A 275 8.74 1.56 38.08
N LEU A 276 7.58 1.19 37.53
CA LEU A 276 6.33 1.90 37.77
C LEU A 276 5.85 1.83 39.23
N SER A 277 6.38 0.93 40.06
CA SER A 277 6.04 0.89 41.50
C SER A 277 6.56 2.13 42.24
N LYS A 278 7.61 2.78 41.73
CA LYS A 278 8.20 4.00 42.30
C LYS A 278 7.55 5.28 41.77
N LEU A 279 6.62 5.15 40.81
CA LEU A 279 6.01 6.28 40.12
C LEU A 279 5.29 7.24 41.07
N GLU A 280 4.49 6.69 41.99
CA GLU A 280 3.71 7.47 42.94
C GLU A 280 4.62 8.29 43.87
N SER A 281 5.58 7.63 44.52
CA SER A 281 6.52 8.30 45.43
C SER A 281 7.32 9.39 44.72
N TRP A 282 7.77 9.12 43.49
CA TRP A 282 8.50 10.11 42.69
C TRP A 282 7.62 11.31 42.34
N LEU A 283 6.38 11.08 41.88
CA LEU A 283 5.45 12.15 41.52
C LEU A 283 5.06 13.00 42.72
N HIS A 284 4.77 12.40 43.88
CA HIS A 284 4.50 13.14 45.11
C HIS A 284 5.67 14.06 45.46
N THR A 285 6.90 13.53 45.47
CA THR A 285 8.11 14.33 45.76
C THR A 285 8.28 15.48 44.77
N ALA A 286 8.09 15.23 43.47
CA ALA A 286 8.27 16.24 42.43
C ALA A 286 7.16 17.32 42.43
N LEU A 287 5.93 16.94 42.80
CA LEU A 287 4.78 17.85 42.82
C LEU A 287 4.67 18.64 44.14
N ASP A 288 5.13 18.08 45.27
CA ASP A 288 5.17 18.77 46.57
C ASP A 288 6.28 19.84 46.62
N ALA A 289 7.36 19.66 45.85
CA ALA A 289 8.38 20.69 45.68
C ALA A 289 7.78 21.96 45.02
N PRO A 290 8.26 23.18 45.36
CA PRO A 290 7.84 24.40 44.69
C PRO A 290 8.06 24.31 43.17
N PRO A 291 7.19 24.92 42.34
CA PRO A 291 7.43 24.98 40.91
C PRO A 291 8.78 25.64 40.58
N ALA A 292 9.44 25.14 39.53
CA ALA A 292 10.73 25.66 39.10
C ALA A 292 10.66 27.17 38.83
N SER A 293 11.64 27.92 39.38
CA SER A 293 11.76 29.36 39.18
C SER A 293 11.98 29.70 37.71
N GLN A 294 11.64 30.93 37.31
CA GLN A 294 11.86 31.40 35.94
C GLN A 294 13.34 31.22 35.50
N VAL A 295 14.29 31.49 36.40
CA VAL A 295 15.73 31.27 36.17
C VAL A 295 16.05 29.81 35.83
N THR A 296 15.47 28.86 36.58
CA THR A 296 15.66 27.41 36.33
C THR A 296 15.09 27.02 34.97
N ARG A 297 13.91 27.55 34.63
CA ARG A 297 13.24 27.29 33.36
C ARG A 297 14.01 27.85 32.16
N ASP A 298 14.57 29.06 32.31
CA ASP A 298 15.41 29.68 31.28
C ASP A 298 16.74 28.94 31.13
N ALA A 299 17.32 28.44 32.23
CA ALA A 299 18.51 27.59 32.18
C ALA A 299 18.26 26.28 31.39
N ARG A 300 17.10 25.63 31.58
CA ARG A 300 16.67 24.46 30.78
C ARG A 300 16.60 24.79 29.29
N ASN A 301 15.98 25.93 28.94
CA ASN A 301 15.92 26.37 27.55
C ASN A 301 17.32 26.58 26.95
N ALA A 302 18.22 27.25 27.68
CA ALA A 302 19.59 27.49 27.23
C ALA A 302 20.37 26.17 27.00
N GLN A 303 20.19 25.20 27.89
CA GLN A 303 20.80 23.87 27.78
C GLN A 303 20.31 23.12 26.54
N ILE A 304 18.99 23.11 26.31
CA ILE A 304 18.39 22.51 25.11
C ILE A 304 18.83 23.24 23.85
N ARG A 305 18.87 24.57 23.86
CA ARG A 305 19.35 25.37 22.72
C ARG A 305 20.77 24.98 22.30
N ARG A 306 21.65 24.70 23.26
CA ARG A 306 23.04 24.30 22.99
C ARG A 306 23.15 22.88 22.43
N ALA A 307 22.36 21.93 22.94
CA ALA A 307 22.58 20.49 22.69
C ALA A 307 21.54 19.85 21.75
N PHE A 308 20.31 20.35 21.71
CA PHE A 308 19.16 19.73 21.03
C PHE A 308 18.32 20.73 20.19
N SER A 309 18.95 21.78 19.66
CA SER A 309 18.32 22.74 18.74
C SER A 309 18.33 22.28 17.29
N PHE A 310 17.35 22.74 16.51
CA PHE A 310 17.36 22.55 15.05
C PHE A 310 18.56 23.22 14.39
N GLU A 311 19.06 24.35 14.91
CA GLU A 311 20.27 25.01 14.41
C GLU A 311 21.48 24.07 14.44
N ALA A 312 21.68 23.34 15.54
CA ALA A 312 22.76 22.37 15.65
C ALA A 312 22.59 21.19 14.68
N ARG A 313 21.36 20.74 14.43
CA ARG A 313 21.09 19.66 13.46
C ARG A 313 21.24 20.12 12.02
N ALA A 314 20.74 21.32 11.72
CA ALA A 314 20.89 21.99 10.44
C ALA A 314 22.37 22.12 10.06
N ALA A 315 23.22 22.55 10.99
CA ALA A 315 24.67 22.64 10.74
C ALA A 315 25.29 21.27 10.38
N ALA A 316 24.93 20.20 11.12
CA ALA A 316 25.43 18.85 10.82
C ALA A 316 24.95 18.30 9.46
N ILE A 317 23.69 18.58 9.12
CA ILE A 317 23.08 18.18 7.84
C ILE A 317 23.72 18.96 6.68
N VAL A 318 23.83 20.28 6.80
CA VAL A 318 24.47 21.16 5.81
C VAL A 318 25.91 20.75 5.58
N ASN A 319 26.70 20.52 6.63
CA ASN A 319 28.09 20.08 6.49
C ASN A 319 28.19 18.75 5.72
N THR A 320 27.28 17.82 6.00
CA THR A 320 27.22 16.54 5.27
C THR A 320 26.79 16.74 3.82
N ALA A 321 25.81 17.61 3.57
CA ALA A 321 25.33 17.95 2.23
C ALA A 321 26.45 18.57 1.37
N THR A 322 27.16 19.57 1.90
CA THR A 322 28.31 20.21 1.25
C THR A 322 29.42 19.21 0.92
N GLN A 323 29.70 18.28 1.84
CA GLN A 323 30.69 17.22 1.61
C GLN A 323 30.26 16.28 0.46
N LEU A 324 28.99 15.90 0.38
CA LEU A 324 28.53 15.00 -0.68
C LEU A 324 28.52 15.69 -2.05
N LEU A 325 28.15 16.97 -2.09
CA LEU A 325 28.21 17.79 -3.30
C LEU A 325 29.66 17.94 -3.79
N SER A 326 30.63 18.16 -2.90
CA SER A 326 32.04 18.29 -3.30
C SER A 326 32.64 16.99 -3.82
N LEU A 327 32.12 15.85 -3.37
CA LEU A 327 32.49 14.52 -3.88
C LEU A 327 31.74 14.13 -5.17
N GLY A 328 30.76 14.93 -5.62
CA GLY A 328 29.94 14.63 -6.80
C GLY A 328 29.08 13.37 -6.64
N VAL A 329 28.74 12.97 -5.41
CA VAL A 329 27.97 11.76 -5.16
C VAL A 329 26.48 12.05 -5.33
N HIS A 330 25.79 11.28 -6.17
CA HIS A 330 24.36 11.42 -6.38
C HIS A 330 23.68 10.07 -6.54
N VAL A 331 22.37 10.03 -6.32
CA VAL A 331 21.56 8.87 -6.68
C VAL A 331 21.48 8.77 -8.21
N PRO A 332 21.81 7.63 -8.84
CA PRO A 332 21.70 7.48 -10.27
C PRO A 332 20.24 7.55 -10.74
N TYR A 333 20.02 7.98 -11.98
CA TYR A 333 18.71 7.85 -12.61
C TYR A 333 18.32 6.36 -12.70
N PRO A 334 17.05 5.99 -12.42
CA PRO A 334 16.60 4.59 -12.44
C PRO A 334 16.78 3.92 -13.81
N PHE A 335 16.79 4.74 -14.87
CA PHE A 335 16.99 4.38 -16.25
C PHE A 335 17.73 5.51 -16.99
N THR A 336 18.74 5.15 -17.79
CA THR A 336 19.49 6.09 -18.64
C THR A 336 19.81 5.41 -19.96
N ALA A 337 19.33 5.95 -21.08
CA ALA A 337 19.68 5.45 -22.40
C ALA A 337 21.14 5.77 -22.76
N HIS A 338 21.84 4.79 -23.31
CA HIS A 338 23.20 4.96 -23.80
C HIS A 338 23.20 5.62 -25.20
N THR A 339 24.26 6.38 -25.48
CA THR A 339 24.48 6.97 -26.79
C THR A 339 24.97 5.94 -27.80
N ALA A 340 24.56 6.10 -29.05
CA ALA A 340 25.01 5.26 -30.16
C ALA A 340 26.54 5.36 -30.34
N ARG A 341 27.19 4.24 -30.65
CA ARG A 341 28.63 4.22 -30.98
C ARG A 341 28.80 4.73 -32.41
N ARG A 342 29.87 5.51 -32.68
CA ARG A 342 30.33 5.71 -34.07
C ARG A 342 30.80 4.37 -34.60
N GLU A 343 30.23 3.91 -35.72
CA GLU A 343 30.62 2.64 -36.34
C GLU A 343 32.13 2.61 -36.60
N THR A 344 32.77 1.53 -36.14
CA THR A 344 34.13 1.20 -36.55
C THR A 344 33.99 0.15 -37.66
N SER A 345 34.34 0.54 -38.88
CA SER A 345 34.04 -0.21 -40.09
C SER A 345 34.81 -1.54 -40.15
N GLY A 346 34.11 -2.65 -40.42
CA GLY A 346 34.68 -3.88 -40.98
C GLY A 346 34.50 -5.18 -40.19
N ALA A 347 34.07 -5.15 -38.92
CA ALA A 347 33.90 -6.35 -38.10
C ALA A 347 32.54 -7.04 -38.34
N LYS A 348 32.51 -8.37 -38.43
CA LYS A 348 31.26 -9.14 -38.50
C LYS A 348 30.53 -9.10 -37.14
N PRO A 349 29.19 -8.95 -37.12
CA PRO A 349 28.42 -8.98 -35.87
C PRO A 349 28.53 -10.33 -35.16
N VAL A 350 28.68 -10.30 -33.84
CA VAL A 350 28.55 -11.48 -32.98
C VAL A 350 27.11 -11.60 -32.50
N THR A 351 26.54 -12.80 -32.51
CA THR A 351 25.21 -13.06 -31.93
C THR A 351 25.37 -13.44 -30.46
N LEU A 352 24.70 -12.71 -29.56
CA LEU A 352 24.60 -13.03 -28.14
C LEU A 352 23.17 -13.49 -27.85
N GLU A 353 23.01 -14.55 -27.05
CA GLU A 353 21.69 -14.98 -26.57
C GLU A 353 21.51 -14.59 -25.11
N MET A 354 20.33 -14.05 -24.78
CA MET A 354 19.94 -13.71 -23.41
C MET A 354 18.50 -14.16 -23.16
N ARG A 355 18.19 -14.51 -21.91
CA ARG A 355 16.82 -14.79 -21.44
C ARG A 355 16.46 -13.86 -20.29
N ASP A 356 15.23 -13.37 -20.20
CA ASP A 356 14.75 -12.53 -19.10
C ASP A 356 14.54 -13.29 -17.77
N ASP A 357 14.60 -14.62 -17.77
CA ASP A 357 14.45 -15.50 -16.60
C ASP A 357 15.76 -16.09 -16.05
N ALA A 358 16.91 -15.73 -16.63
CA ALA A 358 18.22 -16.25 -16.24
C ALA A 358 18.43 -16.06 -14.73
N ALA A 359 18.47 -17.18 -14.00
CA ALA A 359 18.36 -17.16 -12.55
C ALA A 359 19.56 -16.48 -11.88
N PRO A 360 19.33 -15.64 -10.84
CA PRO A 360 20.29 -15.48 -9.77
C PRO A 360 20.56 -16.82 -9.12
N ASP A 361 21.81 -17.25 -9.10
CA ASP A 361 22.33 -17.82 -7.86
C ASP A 361 22.38 -16.66 -6.85
N ASN A 362 21.27 -16.47 -6.13
CA ASN A 362 20.97 -15.67 -4.91
C ASN A 362 21.71 -14.36 -4.56
N GLN A 363 22.58 -13.78 -5.40
CA GLN A 363 23.34 -12.58 -5.05
C GLN A 363 23.37 -11.51 -6.17
N HIS A 364 23.75 -11.80 -7.43
CA HIS A 364 24.03 -10.72 -8.42
C HIS A 364 23.93 -11.04 -9.96
N PRO A 365 22.83 -11.56 -10.53
CA PRO A 365 22.80 -12.04 -11.93
C PRO A 365 22.44 -11.01 -13.01
N VAL A 366 21.58 -10.01 -12.73
CA VAL A 366 21.27 -8.95 -13.71
C VAL A 366 22.57 -8.26 -14.10
N THR A 367 23.50 -8.18 -13.14
CA THR A 367 24.82 -7.62 -13.33
C THR A 367 25.69 -8.47 -14.27
N GLU A 368 25.71 -9.79 -14.15
CA GLU A 368 26.62 -10.64 -14.95
C GLU A 368 26.22 -10.70 -16.44
N ALA A 369 24.94 -10.96 -16.74
CA ALA A 369 24.47 -11.01 -18.13
C ALA A 369 24.62 -9.65 -18.85
N ILE A 370 24.37 -8.55 -18.12
CA ILE A 370 24.57 -7.21 -18.65
C ILE A 370 26.06 -6.85 -18.76
N GLN A 371 26.92 -7.32 -17.86
CA GLN A 371 28.37 -7.18 -18.00
C GLN A 371 28.89 -7.91 -19.24
N THR A 372 28.43 -9.14 -19.50
CA THR A 372 28.75 -9.88 -20.73
C THR A 372 28.30 -9.11 -21.97
N LEU A 373 27.09 -8.54 -21.96
CA LEU A 373 26.60 -7.70 -23.05
C LEU A 373 27.49 -6.44 -23.23
N ASP A 374 27.84 -5.76 -22.14
CA ASP A 374 28.71 -4.57 -22.19
C ASP A 374 30.12 -4.88 -22.72
N GLN A 375 30.69 -6.03 -22.33
CA GLN A 375 31.96 -6.52 -22.86
C GLN A 375 31.88 -6.84 -24.36
N ALA A 376 30.82 -7.52 -24.80
CA ALA A 376 30.60 -7.81 -26.21
C ALA A 376 30.42 -6.53 -27.04
N LEU A 377 29.62 -5.57 -26.54
CA LEU A 377 29.42 -4.25 -27.14
C LEU A 377 30.70 -3.41 -27.20
N ALA A 378 31.64 -3.62 -26.26
CA ALA A 378 32.96 -3.01 -26.29
C ALA A 378 33.83 -3.62 -27.40
N ALA A 379 33.77 -4.94 -27.57
CA ALA A 379 34.57 -5.71 -28.53
C ALA A 379 34.16 -5.51 -30.00
N GLY A 380 32.88 -5.29 -30.31
CA GLY A 380 32.43 -5.14 -31.70
C GLY A 380 30.92 -5.01 -31.89
N PRO A 381 30.43 -5.11 -33.13
CA PRO A 381 28.99 -5.14 -33.43
C PRO A 381 28.32 -6.39 -32.85
N VAL A 382 27.15 -6.21 -32.24
CA VAL A 382 26.40 -7.29 -31.55
C VAL A 382 24.97 -7.35 -32.06
N ILE A 383 24.53 -8.54 -32.44
CA ILE A 383 23.11 -8.87 -32.60
C ILE A 383 22.69 -9.59 -31.32
N LEU A 384 21.73 -9.02 -30.60
CA LEU A 384 21.20 -9.63 -29.39
C LEU A 384 19.93 -10.41 -29.73
N ARG A 385 19.92 -11.71 -29.44
CA ARG A 385 18.70 -12.52 -29.43
C ARG A 385 18.18 -12.61 -28.00
N MET A 386 17.11 -11.88 -27.71
CA MET A 386 16.46 -11.84 -26.41
C MET A 386 15.25 -12.78 -26.41
N ARG A 387 15.29 -13.75 -25.52
CA ARG A 387 14.23 -14.73 -25.29
C ARG A 387 13.37 -14.26 -24.10
N LEU A 388 12.09 -14.05 -24.36
CA LEU A 388 11.11 -13.54 -23.41
C LEU A 388 10.29 -14.68 -22.83
N SER A 389 10.14 -14.70 -21.50
CA SER A 389 9.49 -15.75 -20.73
C SER A 389 8.38 -15.21 -19.81
N ASP A 390 7.75 -16.13 -19.07
CA ASP A 390 6.95 -15.80 -17.88
C ASP A 390 7.67 -16.35 -16.64
N PRO A 391 8.39 -15.50 -15.87
CA PRO A 391 9.19 -15.95 -14.74
C PRO A 391 8.40 -16.64 -13.63
N ALA A 392 7.08 -16.43 -13.55
CA ALA A 392 6.22 -17.14 -12.60
C ALA A 392 5.91 -18.58 -13.02
N SER A 393 6.04 -18.89 -14.31
CA SER A 393 5.82 -20.22 -14.89
C SER A 393 7.06 -21.14 -14.78
N MET A 394 8.16 -20.62 -14.24
CA MET A 394 9.41 -21.37 -14.12
C MET A 394 9.34 -22.45 -13.03
N PRO A 395 10.05 -23.57 -13.18
CA PRO A 395 10.11 -24.61 -12.14
C PRO A 395 10.61 -24.07 -10.80
N GLY A 396 10.01 -24.53 -9.70
CA GLY A 396 10.42 -24.17 -8.33
C GLY A 396 9.84 -22.86 -7.78
N ILE A 397 8.96 -22.19 -8.53
CA ILE A 397 8.25 -20.99 -8.06
C ILE A 397 6.95 -21.39 -7.35
N ASP A 398 6.96 -21.38 -6.02
CA ASP A 398 5.84 -21.86 -5.20
C ASP A 398 5.22 -20.78 -4.28
N SER A 399 5.75 -19.56 -4.32
CA SER A 399 5.31 -18.46 -3.45
C SER A 399 5.25 -17.12 -4.20
N LEU A 400 4.30 -16.26 -3.79
CA LEU A 400 4.11 -14.93 -4.36
C LEU A 400 5.38 -14.06 -4.29
N PRO A 401 6.11 -13.98 -3.15
CA PRO A 401 7.32 -13.15 -3.08
C PRO A 401 8.38 -13.60 -4.10
N LEU A 402 8.61 -14.91 -4.23
CA LEU A 402 9.59 -15.42 -5.18
C LEU A 402 9.18 -15.14 -6.63
N ALA A 403 7.91 -15.31 -6.97
CA ALA A 403 7.38 -14.97 -8.30
C ALA A 403 7.55 -13.48 -8.63
N MET A 404 7.16 -12.60 -7.69
CA MET A 404 7.33 -11.15 -7.85
C MET A 404 8.80 -10.74 -7.98
N LEU A 405 9.71 -11.35 -7.20
CA LEU A 405 11.14 -11.09 -7.29
C LEU A 405 11.69 -11.46 -8.67
N ARG A 406 11.32 -12.64 -9.19
CA ARG A 406 11.73 -13.11 -10.53
C ARG A 406 11.25 -12.17 -11.63
N ALA A 407 9.99 -11.76 -11.60
CA ALA A 407 9.46 -10.78 -12.54
C ALA A 407 10.13 -9.41 -12.41
N ALA A 408 10.46 -8.96 -11.21
CA ALA A 408 11.15 -7.69 -11.01
C ALA A 408 12.59 -7.71 -11.57
N LEU A 409 13.30 -8.83 -11.41
CA LEU A 409 14.62 -9.03 -12.02
C LEU A 409 14.54 -9.07 -13.55
N ALA A 410 13.54 -9.76 -14.11
CA ALA A 410 13.27 -9.80 -15.54
C ALA A 410 13.00 -8.39 -16.10
N VAL A 411 12.16 -7.60 -15.42
CA VAL A 411 11.91 -6.18 -15.77
C VAL A 411 13.21 -5.39 -15.78
N ARG A 412 14.04 -5.50 -14.73
CA ARG A 412 15.33 -4.81 -14.67
C ARG A 412 16.22 -5.18 -15.85
N GLN A 413 16.36 -6.47 -16.15
CA GLN A 413 17.19 -6.95 -17.25
C GLN A 413 16.69 -6.45 -18.61
N ILE A 414 15.38 -6.48 -18.86
CA ILE A 414 14.79 -5.94 -20.10
C ILE A 414 15.08 -4.44 -20.23
N LEU A 415 14.90 -3.68 -19.16
CA LEU A 415 15.18 -2.24 -19.16
C LEU A 415 16.68 -1.96 -19.39
N ASP A 416 17.58 -2.78 -18.84
CA ASP A 416 19.02 -2.64 -19.08
C ASP A 416 19.41 -2.94 -20.56
N VAL A 417 18.68 -3.83 -21.24
CA VAL A 417 18.79 -4.03 -22.69
C VAL A 417 18.25 -2.83 -23.47
N ILE A 418 17.06 -2.32 -23.10
CA ILE A 418 16.47 -1.12 -23.74
C ILE A 418 17.43 0.06 -23.66
N ALA A 419 18.07 0.27 -22.50
CA ALA A 419 19.06 1.32 -22.30
C ALA A 419 20.22 1.23 -23.30
N ARG A 420 20.58 0.03 -23.76
CA ARG A 420 21.71 -0.23 -24.68
C ARG A 420 21.28 -0.40 -26.13
N ARG A 421 19.99 -0.29 -26.45
CA ARG A 421 19.44 -0.62 -27.77
C ARG A 421 20.16 0.09 -28.92
N THR A 422 20.49 1.36 -28.76
CA THR A 422 21.18 2.18 -29.78
C THR A 422 22.61 1.73 -30.09
N ARG A 423 23.18 0.84 -29.28
CA ARG A 423 24.52 0.26 -29.45
C ARG A 423 24.48 -1.12 -30.11
N LEU A 424 23.30 -1.74 -30.24
CA LEU A 424 23.11 -3.04 -30.89
C LEU A 424 23.07 -2.87 -32.41
N SER A 425 23.65 -3.83 -33.12
CA SER A 425 23.51 -3.97 -34.58
C SER A 425 22.20 -4.65 -34.97
N GLY A 426 21.57 -5.38 -34.04
CA GLY A 426 20.25 -6.00 -34.20
C GLY A 426 19.70 -6.49 -32.87
N LEU A 427 18.37 -6.53 -32.75
CA LEU A 427 17.65 -7.10 -31.62
C LEU A 427 16.59 -8.06 -32.15
N GLU A 428 16.78 -9.35 -31.93
CA GLU A 428 15.86 -10.42 -32.29
C GLU A 428 15.08 -10.83 -31.03
N LEU A 429 13.75 -10.87 -31.10
CA LEU A 429 12.90 -11.26 -29.98
C LEU A 429 12.31 -12.65 -30.24
N VAL A 430 12.53 -13.56 -29.30
CA VAL A 430 11.95 -14.92 -29.32
C VAL A 430 11.01 -15.05 -28.12
N HIS A 431 9.78 -15.47 -28.33
CA HIS A 431 8.84 -15.72 -27.23
C HIS A 431 8.85 -17.21 -26.91
N ASP A 432 9.12 -17.56 -25.66
CA ASP A 432 8.97 -18.95 -25.22
C ASP A 432 7.51 -19.29 -25.01
N ALA A 433 7.02 -20.26 -25.81
CA ALA A 433 5.68 -20.82 -25.64
C ALA A 433 5.63 -21.85 -24.50
N GLU A 434 6.78 -22.42 -24.10
CA GLU A 434 6.85 -23.43 -23.03
C GLU A 434 6.52 -22.82 -21.67
N GLY A 435 5.55 -23.41 -20.97
CA GLY A 435 5.13 -22.99 -19.62
C GLY A 435 4.17 -21.80 -19.57
N CYS A 436 3.95 -21.10 -20.69
CA CYS A 436 3.04 -19.94 -20.76
C CYS A 436 1.64 -20.31 -20.23
N GLY A 437 1.21 -19.62 -19.16
CA GLY A 437 -0.08 -19.86 -18.49
C GLY A 437 -0.01 -20.68 -17.19
N THR A 438 1.14 -21.25 -16.84
CA THR A 438 1.34 -21.96 -15.56
C THR A 438 1.96 -21.05 -14.49
N GLY A 439 1.82 -21.38 -13.20
CA GLY A 439 2.45 -20.61 -12.10
C GLY A 439 1.68 -19.36 -11.64
N ILE A 440 2.11 -18.77 -10.52
CA ILE A 440 1.32 -17.78 -9.76
C ILE A 440 1.12 -16.48 -10.55
N ILE A 441 -0.15 -16.06 -10.74
CA ILE A 441 -0.45 -14.73 -11.29
C ILE A 441 -0.30 -13.68 -10.18
N HIS A 442 0.47 -12.62 -10.44
CA HIS A 442 0.92 -11.70 -9.39
C HIS A 442 1.02 -10.22 -9.83
N PRO A 443 1.07 -9.27 -8.87
CA PRO A 443 1.08 -7.83 -9.13
C PRO A 443 2.22 -7.28 -10.00
N MET A 444 3.36 -7.96 -10.07
CA MET A 444 4.50 -7.54 -10.91
C MET A 444 4.33 -7.90 -12.41
N MET A 445 3.35 -8.73 -12.78
CA MET A 445 3.19 -9.17 -14.18
C MET A 445 2.85 -8.03 -15.17
N PRO A 446 1.96 -7.08 -14.87
CA PRO A 446 1.69 -5.96 -15.79
C PRO A 446 2.95 -5.14 -16.09
N ASP A 447 3.82 -4.92 -15.11
CA ASP A 447 5.09 -4.23 -15.29
C ASP A 447 6.03 -5.02 -16.23
N LEU A 448 6.05 -6.35 -16.11
CA LEU A 448 6.77 -7.23 -17.03
C LEU A 448 6.22 -7.14 -18.45
N ARG A 449 4.89 -7.20 -18.63
CA ARG A 449 4.27 -7.06 -19.96
C ARG A 449 4.60 -5.71 -20.59
N LYS A 450 4.55 -4.63 -19.81
CA LYS A 450 4.95 -3.29 -20.26
C LYS A 450 6.42 -3.24 -20.65
N ALA A 451 7.33 -3.77 -19.84
CA ALA A 451 8.76 -3.83 -20.20
C ALA A 451 9.00 -4.63 -21.49
N GLN A 452 8.34 -5.78 -21.66
CA GLN A 452 8.39 -6.60 -22.87
C GLN A 452 7.80 -5.87 -24.10
N ALA A 453 6.76 -5.05 -23.91
CA ALA A 453 6.19 -4.20 -24.96
C ALA A 453 7.14 -3.07 -25.36
N LEU A 454 7.70 -2.34 -24.39
CA LEU A 454 8.71 -1.31 -24.65
C LEU A 454 9.93 -1.86 -25.38
N LEU A 455 10.29 -3.13 -25.14
CA LEU A 455 11.38 -3.81 -25.84
C LEU A 455 11.09 -3.98 -27.34
N LYS A 456 9.82 -4.03 -27.76
CA LYS A 456 9.38 -4.14 -29.16
C LYS A 456 9.30 -2.79 -29.87
N GLU A 457 9.04 -1.71 -29.13
CA GLU A 457 8.89 -0.36 -29.71
C GLU A 457 10.21 0.15 -30.30
N THR A 458 10.16 0.75 -31.49
CA THR A 458 11.33 1.37 -32.16
C THR A 458 11.09 2.86 -32.37
N GLY A 459 12.03 3.71 -31.92
CA GLY A 459 12.03 5.13 -32.23
C GLY A 459 11.21 6.04 -31.30
N ALA A 460 10.45 5.50 -30.34
CA ALA A 460 9.78 6.26 -29.29
C ALA A 460 10.75 6.58 -28.13
N ASP A 461 10.58 7.74 -27.49
CA ASP A 461 11.25 8.03 -26.22
C ASP A 461 10.49 7.34 -25.08
N VAL A 462 11.05 6.23 -24.63
CA VAL A 462 10.48 5.38 -23.56
C VAL A 462 11.04 5.72 -22.18
N SER A 463 11.85 6.77 -22.06
CA SER A 463 12.68 7.01 -20.86
C SER A 463 11.87 7.19 -19.59
N GLN A 464 10.75 7.92 -19.65
CA GLN A 464 9.89 8.15 -18.49
C GLN A 464 9.21 6.86 -18.01
N GLU A 465 8.64 6.09 -18.94
CA GLU A 465 7.98 4.82 -18.61
C GLU A 465 8.98 3.79 -18.09
N ALA A 466 10.12 3.67 -18.76
CA ALA A 466 11.24 2.82 -18.34
C ALA A 466 11.73 3.16 -16.94
N ALA A 467 11.86 4.46 -16.61
CA ALA A 467 12.25 4.90 -15.26
C ALA A 467 11.19 4.53 -14.20
N GLY A 468 9.90 4.63 -14.53
CA GLY A 468 8.79 4.22 -13.64
C GLY A 468 8.81 2.71 -13.34
N LEU A 469 8.96 1.88 -14.38
CA LEU A 469 9.09 0.42 -14.25
C LEU A 469 10.35 0.04 -13.47
N ALA A 470 11.47 0.70 -13.74
CA ALA A 470 12.74 0.51 -13.04
C ALA A 470 12.62 0.72 -11.53
N LEU A 471 11.97 1.81 -11.10
CA LEU A 471 11.74 2.10 -9.68
C LEU A 471 10.85 1.04 -9.02
N ARG A 472 9.74 0.69 -9.67
CA ARG A 472 8.80 -0.33 -9.16
C ARG A 472 9.48 -1.68 -8.97
N ALA A 473 10.25 -2.13 -9.96
CA ALA A 473 11.05 -3.34 -9.87
C ALA A 473 12.11 -3.26 -8.76
N GLN A 474 12.81 -2.13 -8.64
CA GLN A 474 13.85 -1.95 -7.62
C GLN A 474 13.30 -2.05 -6.20
N ARG A 475 12.10 -1.51 -5.92
CA ARG A 475 11.45 -1.64 -4.60
C ARG A 475 11.23 -3.09 -4.20
N VAL A 476 10.73 -3.91 -5.13
CA VAL A 476 10.50 -5.35 -4.91
C VAL A 476 11.82 -6.08 -4.69
N ILE A 477 12.84 -5.79 -5.51
CA ILE A 477 14.18 -6.38 -5.39
C ILE A 477 14.82 -6.03 -4.04
N ASP A 478 14.81 -4.75 -3.66
CA ASP A 478 15.38 -4.28 -2.40
C ASP A 478 14.70 -4.95 -1.20
N GLN A 479 13.38 -5.14 -1.27
CA GLN A 479 12.62 -5.76 -0.20
C GLN A 479 12.90 -7.26 -0.07
N LEU A 480 13.02 -7.98 -1.18
CA LEU A 480 13.03 -9.45 -1.20
C LEU A 480 14.44 -10.06 -1.26
N LEU A 481 15.45 -9.33 -1.74
CA LEU A 481 16.87 -9.76 -1.71
C LEU A 481 17.65 -9.22 -0.51
N SER A 482 16.98 -8.57 0.45
CA SER A 482 17.68 -8.15 1.65
C SER A 482 18.07 -9.37 2.48
N PRO A 483 19.34 -9.47 2.94
CA PRO A 483 19.74 -10.53 3.85
C PRO A 483 18.74 -10.57 5.00
N GLY A 484 18.19 -11.74 5.27
CA GLY A 484 17.31 -11.93 6.41
C GLY A 484 18.14 -11.84 7.68
N ASP A 485 18.46 -10.63 8.13
CA ASP A 485 19.05 -10.32 9.43
C ASP A 485 19.09 -8.80 9.64
N ILE A 486 17.90 -8.18 9.71
CA ILE A 486 17.77 -7.03 10.60
C ILE A 486 17.38 -7.66 11.95
N GLY A 487 18.27 -7.54 12.95
CA GLY A 487 18.21 -8.32 14.19
C GLY A 487 16.83 -8.41 14.88
N PRO A 488 16.63 -9.38 15.80
CA PRO A 488 15.33 -9.83 16.32
C PRO A 488 14.43 -8.76 16.96
N ILE A 489 14.94 -7.56 17.26
CA ILE A 489 14.15 -6.42 17.77
C ILE A 489 13.33 -5.76 16.64
N LEU A 490 13.64 -6.05 15.37
CA LEU A 490 13.18 -5.36 14.16
C LEU A 490 12.42 -6.24 13.17
N GLN A 491 11.86 -7.37 13.60
CA GLN A 491 10.92 -8.13 12.77
C GLN A 491 9.46 -7.77 13.13
N PRO A 492 8.92 -6.62 12.66
CA PRO A 492 7.48 -6.50 12.59
C PRO A 492 7.03 -7.63 11.64
N ARG A 493 6.13 -8.50 12.11
CA ARG A 493 5.35 -9.50 11.36
C ARG A 493 5.72 -9.69 9.87
N ARG A 494 6.03 -10.92 9.45
CA ARG A 494 6.23 -11.32 8.04
C ARG A 494 5.30 -10.55 7.09
N LEU A 495 5.89 -9.94 6.05
CA LEU A 495 5.14 -9.22 5.03
C LEU A 495 4.06 -10.12 4.43
N THR A 496 2.86 -9.56 4.32
CA THR A 496 1.76 -10.20 3.58
C THR A 496 1.82 -9.87 2.10
N ASP A 497 1.09 -10.63 1.31
CA ASP A 497 0.90 -10.41 -0.13
C ASP A 497 0.44 -8.97 -0.42
N ALA A 498 -0.49 -8.43 0.38
CA ALA A 498 -0.92 -7.04 0.29
C ALA A 498 0.19 -6.02 0.64
N ASP A 499 1.06 -6.34 1.61
CA ASP A 499 2.19 -5.45 1.93
C ASP A 499 3.18 -5.36 0.76
N LEU A 500 3.38 -6.44 0.00
CA LEU A 500 4.22 -6.42 -1.20
C LEU A 500 3.63 -5.56 -2.32
N VAL A 501 2.30 -5.49 -2.45
CA VAL A 501 1.65 -4.52 -3.34
C VAL A 501 1.88 -3.09 -2.85
N GLY A 502 1.82 -2.87 -1.54
CA GLY A 502 2.17 -1.59 -0.92
C GLY A 502 3.62 -1.17 -1.25
N VAL A 503 4.57 -2.10 -1.11
CA VAL A 503 5.99 -1.90 -1.49
C VAL A 503 6.11 -1.54 -2.97
N LEU A 504 5.47 -2.32 -3.86
CA LEU A 504 5.46 -2.08 -5.31
C LEU A 504 4.98 -0.65 -5.64
N ARG A 505 3.91 -0.19 -4.97
CA ARG A 505 3.30 1.13 -5.18
C ARG A 505 3.97 2.28 -4.42
N ASN A 506 5.02 2.02 -3.64
CA ASN A 506 5.61 2.99 -2.70
C ASN A 506 4.55 3.57 -1.74
N GLN A 507 3.67 2.72 -1.23
CA GLN A 507 2.59 3.08 -0.33
C GLN A 507 2.96 2.74 1.13
N PRO A 508 2.50 3.55 2.09
CA PRO A 508 2.69 3.25 3.50
C PRO A 508 2.00 1.94 3.92
N LEU A 509 2.73 1.06 4.60
CA LEU A 509 2.24 -0.25 5.06
C LEU A 509 1.45 -0.20 6.37
N TYR A 510 0.88 0.96 6.69
CA TYR A 510 0.02 1.14 7.84
C TYR A 510 -1.34 1.67 7.39
N ARG A 511 -2.36 1.33 8.16
CA ARG A 511 -3.74 1.69 7.86
C ARG A 511 -3.86 3.22 7.73
N ARG A 512 -4.15 3.67 6.52
CA ARG A 512 -4.73 4.99 6.25
C ARG A 512 -6.20 4.75 5.92
N ASP A 513 -7.06 5.68 6.31
CA ASP A 513 -8.40 5.72 5.73
C ASP A 513 -8.23 5.94 4.22
N GLY A 514 -8.86 5.08 3.42
CA GLY A 514 -8.87 5.21 1.98
C GLY A 514 -9.53 6.52 1.55
N PRO A 515 -9.38 6.93 0.28
CA PRO A 515 -10.17 8.02 -0.27
C PRO A 515 -11.67 7.77 -0.01
N GLY A 516 -12.42 8.86 0.16
CA GLY A 516 -13.87 8.80 0.33
C GLY A 516 -14.55 8.45 -0.97
N ASN A 517 -14.46 7.19 -1.40
CA ASN A 517 -15.09 6.69 -2.62
C ASN A 517 -16.61 6.89 -2.56
N ASP A 518 -17.24 7.14 -3.70
CA ASP A 518 -18.69 7.18 -3.78
C ASP A 518 -19.26 5.76 -3.67
N LEU A 519 -19.85 5.47 -2.52
CA LEU A 519 -20.45 4.18 -2.23
C LEU A 519 -21.90 4.07 -2.72
N ASN A 520 -22.47 5.12 -3.33
CA ASN A 520 -23.87 5.14 -3.78
C ASN A 520 -24.20 4.08 -4.83
N PRO A 521 -23.37 3.83 -5.87
CA PRO A 521 -23.68 2.81 -6.88
C PRO A 521 -23.89 1.42 -6.28
N LEU A 522 -23.19 1.10 -5.19
CA LEU A 522 -23.30 -0.19 -4.50
C LEU A 522 -24.59 -0.34 -3.67
N LYS A 523 -25.33 0.75 -3.43
CA LYS A 523 -26.56 0.77 -2.63
C LYS A 523 -27.82 0.58 -3.47
N THR A 524 -27.76 0.83 -4.78
CA THR A 524 -28.92 0.70 -5.67
C THR A 524 -29.30 -0.77 -5.88
N HIS A 525 -30.56 -1.10 -5.62
CA HIS A 525 -31.06 -2.48 -5.68
C HIS A 525 -32.55 -2.56 -6.00
N VAL A 526 -32.96 -3.69 -6.58
CA VAL A 526 -34.36 -4.03 -6.83
C VAL A 526 -34.94 -4.77 -5.63
N ALA A 527 -36.08 -4.27 -5.14
CA ALA A 527 -36.92 -5.00 -4.20
C ALA A 527 -37.62 -6.15 -4.94
N LEU A 528 -37.37 -7.39 -4.54
CA LEU A 528 -38.07 -8.52 -5.13
C LEU A 528 -39.55 -8.45 -4.78
N TRP A 529 -40.41 -8.81 -5.74
CA TRP A 529 -41.84 -8.97 -5.53
C TRP A 529 -42.28 -10.37 -5.95
N PRO A 530 -43.23 -10.96 -5.22
CA PRO A 530 -43.52 -12.38 -5.35
C PRO A 530 -44.03 -12.73 -6.75
N ARG A 531 -43.63 -13.90 -7.25
CA ARG A 531 -44.17 -14.56 -8.42
C ARG A 531 -44.56 -15.99 -8.05
N ARG A 532 -45.86 -16.26 -7.91
CA ARG A 532 -46.37 -17.60 -7.54
C ARG A 532 -46.17 -18.65 -8.63
N ALA A 533 -46.27 -18.25 -9.90
CA ALA A 533 -46.10 -19.16 -11.02
C ALA A 533 -44.62 -19.51 -11.20
N PRO A 534 -44.24 -20.81 -11.23
CA PRO A 534 -42.87 -21.23 -11.50
C PRO A 534 -42.37 -20.71 -12.85
N THR A 535 -41.08 -20.44 -12.94
CA THR A 535 -40.45 -20.00 -14.18
C THR A 535 -39.90 -21.21 -14.94
N THR A 536 -40.54 -21.57 -16.06
CA THR A 536 -40.05 -22.65 -16.93
C THR A 536 -38.76 -22.24 -17.64
N LEU A 537 -37.71 -23.03 -17.46
CA LEU A 537 -36.39 -22.89 -18.09
C LEU A 537 -36.15 -24.05 -19.08
N SER A 538 -35.33 -23.81 -20.10
CA SER A 538 -34.91 -24.79 -21.12
C SER A 538 -33.98 -25.88 -20.56
N ARG A 539 -33.16 -25.52 -19.57
CA ARG A 539 -32.16 -26.37 -18.94
C ARG A 539 -32.23 -26.23 -17.42
N PRO A 540 -31.80 -27.25 -16.65
CA PRO A 540 -31.69 -27.13 -15.20
C PRO A 540 -30.77 -25.98 -14.80
N VAL A 541 -31.04 -25.36 -13.66
CA VAL A 541 -30.13 -24.40 -13.03
C VAL A 541 -28.88 -25.13 -12.56
N GLY A 542 -27.70 -24.64 -12.92
CA GLY A 542 -26.43 -25.14 -12.40
C GLY A 542 -26.10 -24.49 -11.06
N VAL A 543 -26.16 -25.23 -9.95
CA VAL A 543 -25.80 -24.74 -8.62
C VAL A 543 -24.36 -25.16 -8.32
N PHE A 544 -23.45 -24.18 -8.26
CA PHE A 544 -22.03 -24.40 -7.96
C PHE A 544 -21.74 -23.90 -6.55
N LEU A 545 -21.49 -24.83 -5.64
CA LEU A 545 -21.36 -24.57 -4.22
C LEU A 545 -19.98 -24.97 -3.71
N HIS A 546 -19.25 -24.05 -3.09
CA HIS A 546 -17.99 -24.37 -2.41
C HIS A 546 -18.20 -24.53 -0.89
N LEU A 547 -17.99 -25.73 -0.36
CA LEU A 547 -18.13 -26.05 1.07
C LEU A 547 -16.80 -26.52 1.68
N TYR A 548 -15.98 -25.55 2.11
CA TYR A 548 -14.85 -25.83 2.99
C TYR A 548 -15.29 -26.30 4.40
N HIS A 549 -16.44 -25.80 4.86
CA HIS A 549 -17.08 -26.14 6.14
C HIS A 549 -18.25 -27.10 5.88
N ALA A 550 -17.99 -28.42 6.00
CA ALA A 550 -18.98 -29.46 5.68
C ALA A 550 -20.24 -29.39 6.58
N GLU A 551 -20.13 -28.87 7.78
CA GLU A 551 -21.25 -28.70 8.72
C GLU A 551 -22.34 -27.74 8.23
N LEU A 552 -22.06 -26.93 7.20
CA LEU A 552 -23.04 -26.04 6.58
C LEU A 552 -23.90 -26.74 5.51
N ALA A 553 -23.60 -27.99 5.14
CA ALA A 553 -24.29 -28.69 4.06
C ALA A 553 -25.82 -28.78 4.27
N GLY A 554 -26.26 -29.04 5.51
CA GLY A 554 -27.70 -29.07 5.85
C GLY A 554 -28.40 -27.73 5.60
N LEU A 555 -27.78 -26.62 6.00
CA LEU A 555 -28.31 -25.27 5.75
C LEU A 555 -28.47 -24.99 4.25
N PHE A 556 -27.48 -25.38 3.44
CA PHE A 556 -27.56 -25.21 1.99
C PHE A 556 -28.61 -26.12 1.36
N ALA A 557 -28.75 -27.38 1.81
CA ALA A 557 -29.81 -28.27 1.35
C ALA A 557 -31.21 -27.66 1.58
N GLU A 558 -31.46 -27.09 2.77
CA GLU A 558 -32.70 -26.39 3.09
C GLU A 558 -32.95 -25.16 2.21
N ARG A 559 -31.90 -24.39 1.90
CA ARG A 559 -31.99 -23.19 1.04
C ARG A 559 -32.24 -23.56 -0.42
N LEU A 560 -31.57 -24.60 -0.92
CA LEU A 560 -31.70 -25.06 -2.30
C LEU A 560 -33.06 -25.72 -2.56
N ALA A 561 -33.67 -26.37 -1.56
CA ALA A 561 -35.02 -26.93 -1.64
C ALA A 561 -36.12 -25.89 -1.91
N ARG A 562 -35.82 -24.59 -1.78
CA ARG A 562 -36.75 -23.48 -2.09
C ARG A 562 -36.81 -23.16 -3.58
N ILE A 563 -35.88 -23.67 -4.38
CA ILE A 563 -35.84 -23.43 -5.83
C ILE A 563 -36.87 -24.33 -6.49
N ASP A 564 -37.97 -23.73 -6.95
CA ASP A 564 -39.05 -24.43 -7.68
C ASP A 564 -38.73 -24.54 -9.19
N ALA A 565 -37.58 -25.14 -9.49
CA ALA A 565 -37.10 -25.42 -10.83
C ALA A 565 -36.12 -26.62 -10.81
N PRO A 566 -35.94 -27.36 -11.92
CA PRO A 566 -34.91 -28.39 -12.00
C PRO A 566 -33.52 -27.80 -11.72
N ILE A 567 -32.76 -28.44 -10.83
CA ILE A 567 -31.39 -28.05 -10.49
C ILE A 567 -30.40 -29.20 -10.69
N ALA A 568 -29.16 -28.88 -11.05
CA ALA A 568 -28.02 -29.78 -10.94
C ALA A 568 -27.03 -29.17 -9.94
N VAL A 569 -26.61 -29.92 -8.94
CA VAL A 569 -25.77 -29.41 -7.84
C VAL A 569 -24.35 -29.94 -7.98
N TYR A 570 -23.38 -29.03 -7.96
CA TYR A 570 -21.95 -29.29 -8.03
C TYR A 570 -21.30 -28.74 -6.76
N VAL A 571 -20.66 -29.59 -5.97
CA VAL A 571 -20.03 -29.18 -4.70
C VAL A 571 -18.53 -29.40 -4.72
N SER A 572 -17.75 -28.39 -4.32
CA SER A 572 -16.32 -28.55 -4.06
C SER A 572 -16.01 -28.54 -2.58
N THR A 573 -15.01 -29.34 -2.18
CA THR A 573 -14.43 -29.35 -0.84
C THR A 573 -12.95 -29.76 -0.91
N ASP A 574 -12.24 -29.81 0.22
CA ASP A 574 -10.78 -30.04 0.27
C ASP A 574 -10.37 -31.42 0.79
N THR A 575 -11.29 -32.22 1.34
CA THR A 575 -10.98 -33.59 1.79
C THR A 575 -12.09 -34.58 1.46
N ALA A 576 -11.74 -35.85 1.29
CA ALA A 576 -12.71 -36.93 1.08
C ALA A 576 -13.69 -37.06 2.26
N LEU A 577 -13.22 -36.92 3.50
CA LEU A 577 -14.08 -36.96 4.69
C LEU A 577 -15.18 -35.89 4.65
N LYS A 578 -14.83 -34.66 4.27
CA LYS A 578 -15.82 -33.59 4.11
C LYS A 578 -16.78 -33.88 2.96
N ALA A 579 -16.30 -34.48 1.87
CA ALA A 579 -17.15 -34.89 0.76
C ALA A 579 -18.23 -35.89 1.20
N ASP A 580 -17.85 -36.90 1.98
CA ASP A 580 -18.79 -37.88 2.54
C ASP A 580 -19.83 -37.23 3.45
N GLN A 581 -19.40 -36.30 4.33
CA GLN A 581 -20.31 -35.53 5.20
C GLN A 581 -21.30 -34.67 4.40
N ILE A 582 -20.84 -34.03 3.33
CA ILE A 582 -21.68 -33.23 2.44
C ILE A 582 -22.70 -34.12 1.70
N ALA A 583 -22.28 -35.30 1.23
CA ALA A 583 -23.13 -36.23 0.47
C ALA A 583 -24.35 -36.70 1.27
N VAL A 584 -24.26 -36.78 2.60
CA VAL A 584 -25.41 -37.11 3.48
C VAL A 584 -26.56 -36.10 3.33
N HIS A 585 -26.24 -34.81 3.20
CA HIS A 585 -27.24 -33.74 3.06
C HIS A 585 -27.60 -33.44 1.60
N LEU A 586 -26.68 -33.70 0.67
CA LEU A 586 -26.81 -33.42 -0.77
C LEU A 586 -26.49 -34.67 -1.60
N PRO A 587 -27.32 -35.74 -1.53
CA PRO A 587 -26.99 -37.04 -2.14
C PRO A 587 -26.96 -37.04 -3.67
N GLN A 588 -27.60 -36.06 -4.31
CA GLN A 588 -27.64 -35.92 -5.77
C GLN A 588 -26.55 -34.98 -6.31
N ALA A 589 -25.68 -34.44 -5.44
CA ALA A 589 -24.63 -33.51 -5.86
C ALA A 589 -23.42 -34.23 -6.47
N GLN A 590 -22.84 -33.64 -7.51
CA GLN A 590 -21.51 -34.02 -7.99
C GLN A 590 -20.45 -33.35 -7.13
N ILE A 591 -19.74 -34.14 -6.32
CA ILE A 591 -18.75 -33.62 -5.36
C ILE A 591 -17.33 -33.79 -5.91
N ARG A 592 -16.53 -32.72 -5.92
CA ARG A 592 -15.10 -32.74 -6.28
C ARG A 592 -14.23 -32.33 -5.09
N VAL A 593 -13.21 -33.14 -4.78
CA VAL A 593 -12.19 -32.83 -3.78
C VAL A 593 -11.02 -32.12 -4.47
N MET A 594 -10.62 -30.96 -3.96
CA MET A 594 -9.61 -30.10 -4.58
C MET A 594 -8.69 -29.47 -3.54
N PRO A 595 -7.43 -29.10 -3.88
CA PRO A 595 -6.56 -28.37 -2.98
C PRO A 595 -7.22 -27.07 -2.49
N ASN A 596 -7.03 -26.73 -1.21
CA ASN A 596 -7.50 -25.46 -0.64
C ASN A 596 -6.66 -24.28 -1.17
N ARG A 597 -6.91 -23.89 -2.42
CA ARG A 597 -6.26 -22.78 -3.12
C ARG A 597 -7.30 -22.00 -3.91
N GLY A 598 -7.11 -20.68 -3.97
CA GLY A 598 -8.01 -19.79 -4.72
C GLY A 598 -9.41 -19.64 -4.12
N ARG A 599 -9.60 -19.99 -2.84
CA ARG A 599 -10.87 -19.88 -2.11
C ARG A 599 -12.02 -20.56 -2.87
N ASP A 600 -13.17 -19.90 -3.00
CA ASP A 600 -14.30 -20.38 -3.80
C ASP A 600 -14.13 -20.12 -5.31
N ILE A 601 -13.19 -19.26 -5.71
CA ILE A 601 -13.00 -18.83 -7.09
C ILE A 601 -12.34 -19.92 -7.94
N ALA A 602 -11.26 -20.55 -7.46
CA ALA A 602 -10.60 -21.61 -8.21
C ALA A 602 -11.50 -22.85 -8.39
N PRO A 603 -12.19 -23.38 -7.35
CA PRO A 603 -13.14 -24.47 -7.54
C PRO A 603 -14.25 -24.12 -8.52
N LYS A 604 -14.68 -22.85 -8.56
CA LYS A 604 -15.71 -22.35 -9.47
C LYS A 604 -15.28 -22.31 -10.94
N PHE A 605 -14.22 -21.55 -11.26
CA PHE A 605 -13.83 -21.29 -12.65
C PHE A 605 -12.79 -22.26 -13.22
N VAL A 606 -12.11 -23.01 -12.35
CA VAL A 606 -11.15 -24.06 -12.74
C VAL A 606 -11.73 -25.42 -12.43
N GLY A 607 -12.15 -25.64 -11.18
CA GLY A 607 -12.58 -26.94 -10.69
C GLY A 607 -13.84 -27.50 -11.34
N PHE A 608 -14.76 -26.64 -11.76
CA PHE A 608 -16.03 -27.01 -12.39
C PHE A 608 -16.26 -26.34 -13.75
N ARG A 609 -15.18 -25.92 -14.43
CA ARG A 609 -15.26 -25.25 -15.75
C ARG A 609 -16.10 -26.03 -16.74
N ASP A 610 -15.84 -27.34 -16.85
CA ASP A 610 -16.50 -28.27 -17.75
C ASP A 610 -18.02 -28.36 -17.52
N ALA A 611 -18.44 -28.32 -16.26
CA ALA A 611 -19.84 -28.43 -15.87
C ALA A 611 -20.70 -27.21 -16.22
N HIS A 612 -20.10 -26.01 -16.39
CA HIS A 612 -20.86 -24.80 -16.71
C HIS A 612 -21.59 -24.89 -18.06
N SER A 613 -21.01 -25.60 -19.03
CA SER A 613 -21.55 -25.73 -20.39
C SER A 613 -22.94 -26.41 -20.47
N ALA A 614 -23.30 -27.17 -19.43
CA ALA A 614 -24.59 -27.85 -19.31
C ALA A 614 -25.75 -26.91 -18.89
N HIS A 615 -25.45 -25.65 -18.55
CA HIS A 615 -26.41 -24.73 -17.94
C HIS A 615 -26.46 -23.38 -18.66
N ASP A 616 -27.67 -22.83 -18.77
CA ASP A 616 -27.88 -21.46 -19.27
C ASP A 616 -27.82 -20.45 -18.12
N ILE A 617 -28.38 -20.83 -16.96
CA ILE A 617 -28.41 -20.05 -15.73
C ILE A 617 -27.69 -20.83 -14.63
N VAL A 618 -26.84 -20.13 -13.89
CA VAL A 618 -26.04 -20.69 -12.80
C VAL A 618 -26.22 -19.90 -11.52
N LEU A 619 -26.11 -20.59 -10.39
CA LEU A 619 -26.09 -20.01 -9.06
C LEU A 619 -24.78 -20.39 -8.38
N HIS A 620 -23.97 -19.40 -8.04
CA HIS A 620 -22.71 -19.57 -7.35
C HIS A 620 -22.87 -19.27 -5.86
N LEU A 621 -22.43 -20.20 -5.00
CA LEU A 621 -22.56 -20.13 -3.54
C LEU A 621 -21.28 -20.60 -2.86
N HIS A 622 -21.07 -20.19 -1.61
CA HIS A 622 -20.00 -20.74 -0.78
C HIS A 622 -20.36 -20.78 0.73
N GLY A 623 -19.75 -21.69 1.47
CA GLY A 623 -19.89 -21.85 2.92
C GLY A 623 -18.77 -21.21 3.74
N LYS A 624 -18.15 -20.11 3.30
CA LYS A 624 -17.09 -19.43 4.07
C LYS A 624 -17.66 -18.72 5.29
N ARG A 625 -17.12 -18.99 6.48
CA ARG A 625 -17.43 -18.24 7.70
C ARG A 625 -16.57 -16.97 7.79
N SER A 626 -17.19 -15.82 8.03
CA SER A 626 -16.47 -14.55 8.24
C SER A 626 -16.00 -14.40 9.70
N THR A 627 -15.18 -15.34 10.18
CA THR A 627 -14.71 -15.39 11.59
C THR A 627 -13.75 -14.27 11.99
N HIS A 628 -13.28 -13.46 11.03
CA HIS A 628 -12.17 -12.52 11.22
C HIS A 628 -12.60 -11.13 11.74
N ALA A 629 -13.91 -10.84 11.86
CA ALA A 629 -14.40 -9.61 12.47
C ALA A 629 -15.85 -9.76 12.94
N ARG A 630 -16.13 -9.44 14.21
CA ARG A 630 -17.50 -9.34 14.78
C ARG A 630 -18.46 -8.44 13.97
N LYS A 631 -17.90 -7.55 13.13
CA LYS A 631 -18.66 -6.67 12.24
C LYS A 631 -19.19 -7.37 10.98
N LEU A 632 -18.72 -8.58 10.67
CA LEU A 632 -19.15 -9.38 9.52
C LEU A 632 -20.13 -10.50 9.93
N ASP A 633 -20.54 -10.53 11.20
CA ASP A 633 -21.53 -11.46 11.72
C ASP A 633 -22.86 -11.29 10.95
N GLY A 634 -23.38 -12.38 10.38
CA GLY A 634 -24.62 -12.37 9.60
C GLY A 634 -24.48 -12.03 8.12
N TRP A 635 -23.27 -11.72 7.61
CA TRP A 635 -23.08 -11.41 6.18
C TRP A 635 -23.50 -12.57 5.25
N MET A 636 -23.15 -13.81 5.59
CA MET A 636 -23.59 -14.99 4.84
C MET A 636 -25.12 -15.12 4.82
N SER A 637 -25.79 -14.93 5.97
CA SER A 637 -27.25 -14.99 6.03
C SER A 637 -27.87 -13.92 5.14
N HIS A 638 -27.39 -12.68 5.22
CA HIS A 638 -27.84 -11.57 4.39
C HIS A 638 -27.75 -11.90 2.89
N ILE A 639 -26.62 -12.46 2.44
CA ILE A 639 -26.47 -12.88 1.04
C ILE A 639 -27.48 -13.96 0.67
N LEU A 640 -27.62 -15.00 1.50
CA LEU A 640 -28.57 -16.09 1.26
C LEU A 640 -30.02 -15.59 1.28
N ASP A 641 -30.35 -14.61 2.11
CA ASP A 641 -31.68 -14.00 2.16
C ASP A 641 -31.96 -13.13 0.93
N CYS A 642 -30.93 -12.61 0.25
CA CYS A 642 -31.08 -11.92 -1.04
C CYS A 642 -31.18 -12.88 -2.23
N LEU A 643 -30.38 -13.95 -2.24
CA LEU A 643 -30.25 -14.84 -3.41
C LEU A 643 -31.18 -16.07 -3.35
N LEU A 644 -31.49 -16.56 -2.15
CA LEU A 644 -32.38 -17.69 -1.88
C LEU A 644 -33.45 -17.29 -0.84
N PRO A 645 -34.30 -16.28 -1.17
CA PRO A 645 -35.39 -15.80 -0.33
C PRO A 645 -36.56 -16.82 -0.29
N ALA A 646 -37.81 -16.36 -0.29
CA ALA A 646 -38.97 -17.23 -0.46
C ALA A 646 -39.07 -17.79 -1.90
N PRO A 647 -39.67 -18.98 -2.11
CA PRO A 647 -39.81 -19.58 -3.45
C PRO A 647 -40.39 -18.64 -4.52
N GLU A 648 -41.37 -17.81 -4.16
CA GLU A 648 -42.00 -16.87 -5.08
C GLU A 648 -41.05 -15.75 -5.54
N GLU A 649 -40.11 -15.36 -4.68
CA GLU A 649 -39.07 -14.37 -4.99
C GLU A 649 -37.91 -15.00 -5.77
N ILE A 650 -37.62 -16.29 -5.56
CA ILE A 650 -36.69 -17.05 -6.42
C ILE A 650 -37.27 -17.17 -7.84
N ASN A 651 -38.57 -17.49 -7.96
CA ASN A 651 -39.27 -17.51 -9.24
C ASN A 651 -39.21 -16.15 -9.95
N ARG A 652 -39.22 -15.05 -9.19
CA ARG A 652 -38.99 -13.70 -9.70
C ARG A 652 -37.60 -13.54 -10.28
N ILE A 653 -36.54 -13.92 -9.54
CA ILE A 653 -35.15 -13.89 -10.02
C ILE A 653 -35.01 -14.67 -11.34
N LEU A 654 -35.55 -15.89 -11.41
CA LEU A 654 -35.50 -16.71 -12.62
C LEU A 654 -36.26 -16.04 -13.79
N SER A 655 -37.38 -15.37 -13.51
CA SER A 655 -38.13 -14.65 -14.55
C SER A 655 -37.35 -13.47 -15.13
N PHE A 656 -36.47 -12.82 -14.35
CA PHE A 656 -35.60 -11.76 -14.86
C PHE A 656 -34.64 -12.28 -15.93
N PHE A 657 -33.99 -13.42 -15.70
CA PHE A 657 -33.12 -14.03 -16.71
C PHE A 657 -33.87 -14.50 -17.96
N LYS A 658 -35.12 -14.95 -17.79
CA LYS A 658 -35.97 -15.40 -18.89
C LYS A 658 -36.47 -14.24 -19.75
N ASP A 659 -36.87 -13.13 -19.12
CA ASP A 659 -37.59 -12.06 -19.82
C ASP A 659 -36.67 -10.88 -20.19
N ILE A 660 -35.46 -10.76 -19.61
CA ILE A 660 -34.57 -9.61 -19.78
C ILE A 660 -33.17 -10.10 -20.18
N ASP A 661 -32.90 -10.13 -21.48
CA ASP A 661 -31.65 -10.68 -22.04
C ASP A 661 -30.40 -9.94 -21.56
N ARG A 662 -30.51 -8.62 -21.33
CA ARG A 662 -29.40 -7.79 -20.83
C ARG A 662 -28.97 -8.16 -19.41
N ILE A 663 -29.79 -8.84 -18.60
CA ILE A 663 -29.36 -9.24 -17.25
C ILE A 663 -28.35 -10.38 -17.36
N GLY A 664 -27.11 -10.08 -16.97
CA GLY A 664 -26.00 -11.03 -16.92
C GLY A 664 -25.81 -11.59 -15.52
N ILE A 665 -25.86 -10.72 -14.50
CA ILE A 665 -25.59 -11.10 -13.11
C ILE A 665 -26.64 -10.47 -12.18
N ILE A 666 -27.14 -11.28 -11.24
CA ILE A 666 -27.92 -10.84 -10.10
C ILE A 666 -27.13 -11.11 -8.82
N ALA A 667 -26.71 -10.03 -8.17
CA ALA A 667 -25.92 -10.01 -6.94
C ALA A 667 -26.79 -9.68 -5.71
N PRO A 668 -26.37 -10.05 -4.49
CA PRO A 668 -27.05 -9.61 -3.28
C PRO A 668 -26.90 -8.09 -3.09
N GLN A 669 -27.86 -7.48 -2.41
CA GLN A 669 -27.73 -6.11 -1.96
C GLN A 669 -26.50 -5.93 -1.06
N ALA A 670 -25.82 -4.79 -1.17
CA ALA A 670 -24.58 -4.57 -0.45
C ALA A 670 -24.76 -4.64 1.08
N TYR A 671 -23.86 -5.34 1.76
CA TYR A 671 -23.86 -5.45 3.21
C TYR A 671 -23.13 -4.22 3.79
N ARG A 672 -23.79 -3.44 4.66
CA ARG A 672 -23.26 -2.14 5.16
C ARG A 672 -21.79 -2.19 5.63
N PRO A 673 -21.35 -3.21 6.40
CA PRO A 673 -19.95 -3.34 6.81
C PRO A 673 -18.92 -3.54 5.68
N THR A 674 -19.32 -4.02 4.50
CA THR A 674 -18.41 -4.37 3.40
C THR A 674 -18.29 -3.28 2.34
N LEU A 675 -19.14 -2.24 2.39
CA LEU A 675 -19.11 -1.14 1.41
C LEU A 675 -17.71 -0.50 1.31
N ARG A 676 -17.07 -0.22 2.46
CA ARG A 676 -15.75 0.42 2.48
C ARG A 676 -14.62 -0.47 1.93
N SER A 677 -14.84 -1.78 1.81
CA SER A 677 -13.88 -2.73 1.22
C SER A 677 -14.24 -3.11 -0.22
N SER A 678 -15.29 -2.53 -0.79
CA SER A 678 -15.76 -2.83 -2.16
C SER A 678 -15.09 -1.92 -3.18
N HIS A 679 -13.76 -1.98 -3.25
CA HIS A 679 -12.90 -1.21 -4.15
C HIS A 679 -11.71 -2.09 -4.58
N TRP A 680 -10.89 -1.67 -5.55
CA TRP A 680 -9.81 -2.51 -6.09
C TRP A 680 -8.73 -2.85 -5.06
N ALA A 681 -8.48 -1.96 -4.10
CA ALA A 681 -7.51 -2.15 -3.04
C ALA A 681 -6.14 -2.65 -3.57
N HIS A 682 -5.66 -3.83 -3.14
CA HIS A 682 -4.38 -4.41 -3.59
C HIS A 682 -4.50 -5.31 -4.84
N ASP A 683 -5.66 -5.37 -5.49
CA ASP A 683 -5.93 -6.33 -6.58
C ASP A 683 -5.85 -5.74 -7.99
N ILE A 684 -5.77 -4.41 -8.17
CA ILE A 684 -5.80 -3.78 -9.52
C ILE A 684 -4.69 -4.30 -10.44
N GLU A 685 -3.45 -4.50 -9.96
CA GLU A 685 -2.37 -5.00 -10.82
C GLU A 685 -2.62 -6.45 -11.27
N ILE A 686 -3.19 -7.28 -10.40
CA ILE A 686 -3.56 -8.65 -10.78
C ILE A 686 -4.73 -8.62 -11.78
N ALA A 687 -5.69 -7.71 -11.58
CA ALA A 687 -6.79 -7.49 -12.49
C ALA A 687 -6.33 -6.96 -13.87
N GLU A 688 -5.28 -6.13 -13.92
CA GLU A 688 -4.67 -5.69 -15.19
C GLU A 688 -4.02 -6.85 -15.95
N GLU A 689 -3.39 -7.80 -15.25
CA GLU A 689 -2.89 -9.02 -15.89
C GLU A 689 -4.05 -9.90 -16.39
N LEU A 690 -5.17 -9.99 -15.64
CA LEU A 690 -6.37 -10.66 -16.13
C LEU A 690 -6.96 -9.96 -17.35
N ARG A 691 -7.02 -8.62 -17.35
CA ARG A 691 -7.48 -7.81 -18.48
C ARG A 691 -6.65 -8.09 -19.73
N PHE A 692 -5.33 -8.14 -19.59
CA PHE A 692 -4.40 -8.51 -20.67
C PHE A 692 -4.67 -9.93 -21.20
N ARG A 693 -4.83 -10.93 -20.31
CA ARG A 693 -5.09 -12.32 -20.72
C ARG A 693 -6.47 -12.53 -21.35
N LEU A 694 -7.44 -11.70 -20.99
CA LEU A 694 -8.79 -11.68 -21.56
C LEU A 694 -8.89 -10.89 -22.87
N ASP A 695 -7.83 -10.18 -23.26
CA ASP A 695 -7.82 -9.24 -24.40
C ASP A 695 -8.95 -8.19 -24.32
N LEU A 696 -9.20 -7.67 -23.11
CA LEU A 696 -10.22 -6.63 -22.92
C LEU A 696 -9.67 -5.26 -23.39
N PRO A 697 -10.35 -4.58 -24.33
CA PRO A 697 -9.84 -3.36 -24.93
C PRO A 697 -9.96 -2.14 -24.01
N ALA A 698 -11.03 -2.07 -23.20
CA ALA A 698 -11.27 -0.96 -22.28
C ALA A 698 -10.34 -1.05 -21.06
N PRO A 699 -9.92 0.09 -20.48
CA PRO A 699 -9.22 0.11 -19.19
C PRO A 699 -10.15 -0.38 -18.06
N LEU A 700 -9.56 -0.84 -16.96
CA LEU A 700 -10.35 -1.19 -15.78
C LEU A 700 -11.10 0.04 -15.23
N PRO A 701 -12.32 -0.13 -14.71
CA PRO A 701 -13.05 0.94 -14.03
C PRO A 701 -12.26 1.45 -12.81
N ASP A 702 -12.46 2.72 -12.45
CA ASP A 702 -11.97 3.26 -11.19
C ASP A 702 -12.76 2.70 -9.98
N ASP A 703 -12.34 3.05 -8.77
CA ASP A 703 -12.99 2.56 -7.55
C ASP A 703 -14.46 3.00 -7.40
N ASP A 704 -14.85 4.14 -7.99
CA ASP A 704 -16.22 4.68 -7.90
C ASP A 704 -17.17 4.00 -8.89
N SER A 705 -16.64 3.50 -10.00
CA SER A 705 -17.39 2.77 -11.04
C SER A 705 -17.30 1.25 -10.91
N LEU A 706 -16.41 0.73 -10.05
CA LEU A 706 -16.27 -0.70 -9.81
C LEU A 706 -17.55 -1.29 -9.18
N ASN A 707 -18.20 -2.21 -9.89
CA ASN A 707 -19.37 -2.93 -9.41
C ASN A 707 -19.19 -4.43 -9.60
N PHE A 708 -19.29 -5.22 -8.54
CA PHE A 708 -19.08 -6.67 -8.56
C PHE A 708 -19.87 -7.36 -7.42
N PRO A 709 -20.14 -8.67 -7.51
CA PRO A 709 -20.84 -9.39 -6.44
C PRO A 709 -19.90 -9.66 -5.26
N ALA A 710 -19.72 -8.67 -4.38
CA ALA A 710 -18.88 -8.80 -3.19
C ALA A 710 -19.34 -9.96 -2.29
N GLY A 711 -18.39 -10.86 -1.96
CA GLY A 711 -18.65 -12.17 -1.35
C GLY A 711 -18.86 -13.29 -2.37
N SER A 712 -18.59 -13.04 -3.66
CA SER A 712 -18.57 -13.99 -4.79
C SER A 712 -19.74 -14.98 -4.90
N MET A 713 -20.90 -14.67 -4.31
CA MET A 713 -22.14 -15.42 -4.41
C MET A 713 -23.17 -14.62 -5.21
N PHE A 714 -23.74 -15.21 -6.25
CA PHE A 714 -24.62 -14.52 -7.20
C PHE A 714 -25.30 -15.53 -8.13
N TRP A 715 -26.38 -15.08 -8.77
CA TRP A 715 -26.93 -15.74 -9.96
C TRP A 715 -26.31 -15.13 -11.20
N ALA A 716 -26.10 -15.94 -12.25
CA ALA A 716 -25.61 -15.44 -13.52
C ALA A 716 -26.19 -16.19 -14.71
N ARG A 717 -26.29 -15.49 -15.84
CA ARG A 717 -26.32 -16.09 -17.16
C ARG A 717 -24.92 -16.63 -17.45
N ARG A 718 -24.80 -17.89 -17.84
CA ARG A 718 -23.49 -18.52 -18.08
C ARG A 718 -22.66 -17.77 -19.12
N THR A 719 -23.28 -17.20 -20.15
CA THR A 719 -22.60 -16.38 -21.17
C THR A 719 -21.93 -15.12 -20.61
N ALA A 720 -22.47 -14.52 -19.54
CA ALA A 720 -21.86 -13.35 -18.90
C ALA A 720 -20.57 -13.69 -18.15
N LEU A 721 -20.35 -14.98 -17.84
CA LEU A 721 -19.13 -15.49 -17.21
C LEU A 721 -18.16 -16.13 -18.22
N GLN A 722 -18.56 -16.23 -19.49
CA GLN A 722 -17.80 -16.96 -20.50
C GLN A 722 -16.33 -16.49 -20.61
N PRO A 723 -16.02 -15.18 -20.59
CA PRO A 723 -14.62 -14.73 -20.64
C PRO A 723 -13.76 -15.32 -19.51
N LEU A 724 -14.28 -15.40 -18.28
CA LEU A 724 -13.55 -15.99 -17.15
C LEU A 724 -13.47 -17.52 -17.21
N LEU A 725 -14.46 -18.17 -17.81
CA LEU A 725 -14.45 -19.63 -18.03
C LEU A 725 -13.46 -20.04 -19.12
N ASP A 726 -13.28 -19.21 -20.14
CA ASP A 726 -12.37 -19.45 -21.26
C ASP A 726 -10.90 -19.15 -20.92
N LEU A 727 -10.66 -18.38 -19.84
CA LEU A 727 -9.30 -18.18 -19.36
C LEU A 727 -8.64 -19.53 -19.00
N PRO A 728 -7.44 -19.82 -19.51
CA PRO A 728 -6.73 -21.06 -19.24
C PRO A 728 -6.08 -21.06 -17.84
N LEU A 729 -6.85 -20.72 -16.80
CA LEU A 729 -6.41 -20.79 -15.41
C LEU A 729 -6.34 -22.24 -14.93
N SER A 730 -5.40 -22.47 -14.04
CA SER A 730 -5.16 -23.69 -13.29
C SER A 730 -5.10 -23.37 -11.79
N VAL A 731 -5.18 -24.39 -10.94
CA VAL A 731 -5.05 -24.22 -9.48
C VAL A 731 -3.67 -23.65 -9.10
N SER A 732 -2.64 -23.89 -9.92
CA SER A 732 -1.28 -23.37 -9.69
C SER A 732 -1.15 -21.85 -9.86
N ASN A 733 -2.10 -21.22 -10.56
CA ASN A 733 -2.10 -19.76 -10.73
C ASN A 733 -2.48 -19.02 -9.44
N PHE A 734 -3.11 -19.71 -8.50
CA PHE A 734 -3.47 -19.16 -7.20
C PHE A 734 -2.34 -19.44 -6.18
N PRO A 735 -1.89 -18.44 -5.42
CA PRO A 735 -0.90 -18.66 -4.37
C PRO A 735 -1.45 -19.63 -3.30
N PRO A 736 -0.57 -20.34 -2.56
CA PRO A 736 -0.98 -21.15 -1.42
C PRO A 736 -1.83 -20.34 -0.42
N GLU A 737 -2.87 -20.93 0.16
CA GLU A 737 -3.70 -20.26 1.17
C GLU A 737 -2.90 -20.05 2.47
N ALA A 738 -2.73 -18.79 2.85
CA ALA A 738 -2.02 -18.31 4.03
C ALA A 738 -2.85 -17.25 4.79
N GLN A 739 -4.18 -17.37 4.73
CA GLN A 739 -5.15 -16.42 5.32
C GLN A 739 -5.04 -15.00 4.73
N GLN A 740 -4.72 -14.89 3.45
CA GLN A 740 -4.64 -13.60 2.76
C GLN A 740 -5.99 -12.88 2.76
N ILE A 741 -6.02 -11.63 3.18
CA ILE A 741 -7.28 -10.86 3.23
C ILE A 741 -7.59 -10.10 1.93
N ASP A 742 -6.59 -9.88 1.07
CA ASP A 742 -6.65 -9.08 -0.16
C ASP A 742 -5.38 -9.34 -1.00
N GLY A 743 -5.28 -8.82 -2.22
CA GLY A 743 -4.04 -8.86 -3.03
C GLY A 743 -3.75 -10.23 -3.63
N THR A 744 -4.77 -10.98 -4.04
CA THR A 744 -4.62 -12.32 -4.63
C THR A 744 -5.45 -12.51 -5.89
N LEU A 745 -5.07 -13.49 -6.72
CA LEU A 745 -5.85 -13.85 -7.92
C LEU A 745 -7.32 -14.15 -7.64
N ALA A 746 -7.64 -14.72 -6.48
CA ALA A 746 -9.04 -14.98 -6.11
C ALA A 746 -9.82 -13.68 -5.97
N HIS A 747 -9.29 -12.70 -5.22
CA HIS A 747 -9.96 -11.42 -4.98
C HIS A 747 -9.98 -10.53 -6.24
N ALA A 748 -8.94 -10.59 -7.07
CA ALA A 748 -8.93 -9.93 -8.38
C ALA A 748 -9.99 -10.52 -9.31
N THR A 749 -10.07 -11.85 -9.40
CA THR A 749 -11.09 -12.53 -10.23
C THR A 749 -12.50 -12.23 -9.74
N GLU A 750 -12.74 -12.21 -8.42
CA GLU A 750 -14.03 -11.81 -7.84
C GLU A 750 -14.49 -10.44 -8.33
N ARG A 751 -13.59 -9.45 -8.35
CA ARG A 751 -13.89 -8.11 -8.86
C ARG A 751 -14.08 -8.09 -10.38
N MET A 752 -13.28 -8.87 -11.10
CA MET A 752 -13.39 -9.01 -12.56
C MET A 752 -14.73 -9.62 -13.01
N ILE A 753 -15.46 -10.36 -12.16
CA ILE A 753 -16.80 -10.89 -12.49
C ILE A 753 -17.74 -9.77 -12.95
N GLY A 754 -17.71 -8.63 -12.28
CA GLY A 754 -18.51 -7.47 -12.68
C GLY A 754 -18.01 -6.81 -13.96
N VAL A 755 -16.69 -6.70 -14.10
CA VAL A 755 -16.04 -6.12 -15.29
C VAL A 755 -16.39 -6.92 -16.54
N VAL A 756 -16.22 -8.24 -16.54
CA VAL A 756 -16.52 -9.08 -17.70
C VAL A 756 -18.01 -9.12 -18.04
N CYS A 757 -18.88 -8.98 -17.04
CA CYS A 757 -20.32 -8.89 -17.25
C CYS A 757 -20.65 -7.63 -18.07
N LEU A 758 -20.13 -6.48 -17.65
CA LEU A 758 -20.37 -5.19 -18.31
C LEU A 758 -19.74 -5.13 -19.71
N GLU A 759 -18.47 -5.57 -19.84
CA GLU A 759 -17.78 -5.64 -21.14
C GLU A 759 -18.48 -6.60 -22.12
N GLY A 760 -19.10 -7.66 -21.61
CA GLY A 760 -19.93 -8.58 -22.40
C GLY A 760 -21.27 -8.00 -22.86
N GLY A 761 -21.56 -6.72 -22.58
CA GLY A 761 -22.81 -6.04 -22.92
C GLY A 761 -23.98 -6.36 -22.00
N PHE A 762 -23.72 -7.03 -20.87
CA PHE A 762 -24.73 -7.37 -19.87
C PHE A 762 -24.76 -6.35 -18.71
N GLU A 763 -25.81 -6.41 -17.92
CA GLU A 763 -26.02 -5.62 -16.71
C GLU A 763 -25.82 -6.48 -15.46
N LEU A 764 -25.19 -5.89 -14.44
CA LEU A 764 -25.14 -6.42 -13.08
C LEU A 764 -26.17 -5.70 -12.22
N MET A 765 -27.11 -6.46 -11.66
CA MET A 765 -28.17 -5.93 -10.80
C MET A 765 -28.05 -6.46 -9.38
N ARG A 766 -28.40 -5.64 -8.40
CA ARG A 766 -28.53 -6.07 -7.00
C ARG A 766 -29.99 -6.28 -6.63
N VAL A 767 -30.25 -7.31 -5.82
CA VAL A 767 -31.59 -7.62 -5.31
C VAL A 767 -31.61 -7.75 -3.80
N ALA A 768 -32.76 -7.42 -3.21
CA ALA A 768 -33.07 -7.68 -1.81
C ALA A 768 -34.50 -8.24 -1.69
N PRO A 769 -34.81 -9.05 -0.66
CA PRO A 769 -36.17 -9.51 -0.43
C PRO A 769 -37.11 -8.32 -0.17
N ASN A 770 -38.40 -8.48 -0.47
CA ASN A 770 -39.37 -7.37 -0.43
C ASN A 770 -39.35 -6.56 0.89
N GLY A 771 -39.23 -7.28 2.01
CA GLY A 771 -39.22 -6.73 3.37
C GLY A 771 -37.93 -6.03 3.79
N ASP A 772 -36.89 -6.01 2.94
CA ASP A 772 -35.64 -5.36 3.25
C ASP A 772 -35.81 -3.84 3.39
N LYS A 773 -35.18 -3.30 4.45
CA LYS A 773 -35.22 -1.87 4.83
C LYS A 773 -33.87 -1.18 4.69
N THR A 774 -32.88 -1.85 4.09
CA THR A 774 -31.57 -1.27 3.87
C THR A 774 -31.64 -0.28 2.71
N PHE A 775 -30.91 0.83 2.84
CA PHE A 775 -30.77 1.86 1.80
C PHE A 775 -32.09 2.27 1.10
N PRO A 776 -33.12 2.72 1.84
CA PRO A 776 -34.46 2.95 1.29
C PRO A 776 -34.50 3.98 0.14
N LYS A 777 -33.56 4.92 0.10
CA LYS A 777 -33.44 5.92 -0.96
C LYS A 777 -32.96 5.35 -2.30
N HIS A 778 -32.32 4.18 -2.28
CA HIS A 778 -31.72 3.53 -3.46
C HIS A 778 -32.49 2.24 -3.84
N LYS A 779 -33.72 2.08 -3.33
CA LYS A 779 -34.56 0.90 -3.56
C LYS A 779 -35.44 1.13 -4.78
N LEU A 780 -35.29 0.29 -5.79
CA LEU A 780 -36.11 0.25 -7.00
C LEU A 780 -37.28 -0.71 -6.80
N MET A 781 -38.49 -0.29 -7.18
CA MET A 781 -39.72 -1.07 -7.03
C MET A 781 -40.51 -1.11 -8.34
N PRO A 782 -39.99 -1.74 -9.40
CA PRO A 782 -40.73 -1.88 -10.65
C PRO A 782 -41.98 -2.74 -10.45
N ALA A 783 -43.09 -2.39 -11.11
CA ALA A 783 -44.33 -3.15 -11.07
C ALA A 783 -44.28 -4.42 -11.94
N SER A 784 -43.42 -4.44 -12.96
CA SER A 784 -43.29 -5.54 -13.92
C SER A 784 -41.87 -5.76 -14.42
N ASN A 785 -41.60 -6.92 -15.03
CA ASN A 785 -40.32 -7.19 -15.69
C ASN A 785 -40.10 -6.25 -16.90
N ALA A 786 -41.19 -5.77 -17.55
CA ALA A 786 -41.11 -4.81 -18.64
C ALA A 786 -40.62 -3.44 -18.13
N GLU A 787 -41.18 -2.95 -17.03
CA GLU A 787 -40.73 -1.69 -16.43
C GLU A 787 -39.27 -1.77 -15.95
N LEU A 788 -38.85 -2.91 -15.40
CA LEU A 788 -37.46 -3.14 -15.04
C LEU A 788 -36.54 -3.15 -16.28
N ARG A 789 -36.98 -3.76 -17.39
CA ARG A 789 -36.27 -3.72 -18.67
C ARG A 789 -36.13 -2.28 -19.18
N ASP A 790 -37.22 -1.54 -19.22
CA ASP A 790 -37.25 -0.15 -19.68
C ASP A 790 -36.33 0.74 -18.83
N TRP A 791 -36.27 0.48 -17.50
CA TRP A 791 -35.33 1.18 -16.62
C TRP A 791 -33.87 0.86 -16.95
N LEU A 792 -33.54 -0.40 -17.20
CA LEU A 792 -32.18 -0.84 -17.57
C LEU A 792 -31.72 -0.31 -18.93
N GLU A 793 -32.65 -0.02 -19.85
CA GLU A 793 -32.36 0.53 -21.18
C GLU A 793 -32.05 2.04 -21.15
N ARG A 794 -32.31 2.72 -20.02
CA ARG A 794 -31.99 4.14 -19.86
C ARG A 794 -30.47 4.37 -19.74
N PRO A 795 -29.94 5.49 -20.25
CA PRO A 795 -28.55 5.86 -20.03
C PRO A 795 -28.17 5.91 -18.55
N ASP A 796 -26.96 5.48 -18.20
CA ASP A 796 -26.45 5.42 -16.82
C ASP A 796 -26.59 6.74 -16.06
N GLN A 797 -26.33 7.86 -16.74
CA GLN A 797 -26.44 9.18 -16.14
C GLN A 797 -27.87 9.50 -15.70
N THR A 798 -28.88 9.04 -16.45
CA THR A 798 -30.29 9.18 -16.11
C THR A 798 -30.64 8.28 -14.93
N ARG A 799 -30.14 7.03 -14.92
CA ARG A 799 -30.33 6.10 -13.81
C ARG A 799 -29.72 6.62 -12.49
N ARG A 800 -28.56 7.28 -12.54
CA ARG A 800 -27.88 7.87 -11.37
C ARG A 800 -28.58 9.12 -10.81
N ASN A 801 -29.32 9.86 -11.62
CA ASN A 801 -30.05 11.06 -11.18
C ASN A 801 -31.43 10.73 -10.58
N GLU A 802 -32.02 9.59 -10.97
CA GLU A 802 -33.32 9.12 -10.50
C GLU A 802 -33.24 8.18 -9.27
N ALA A 803 -32.07 7.55 -9.04
CA ALA A 803 -31.76 6.66 -7.91
C ALA A 803 -30.99 7.36 -6.78
#